data_AF-A0AAD6U3M1-F1
#
_entry.id   AF-A0AAD6U3M1-F1
#
_cell.length_a   1.000
_cell.length_b   1.000
_cell.length_c   1.000
_cell.angle_alpha   90.00
_cell.angle_beta   90.00
_cell.angle_gamma   90.00
#
_symmetry.space_group_name_H-M   'P 1'
#
loop_
_entity.id
_entity.type
_entity.pdbx_description
1 polymer ?
#
loop_
_entity_poly.entity_id
_entity_poly.type
_entity_poly.pdbx_seq_one_letter_code
_entity_poly.pdbx_strand_id
1 'polypeptide(L)'
;MLVSTLLTVLAAGLATAAPVQRRAVTLDKEATAEAQKKDNTATRAFTATSIKTSDGKCLSVDPLSGDFRQNLTPVTAAACDGSPNQQWDVITAGVHNNVKGQALVVSSLTNACLNFDPRRAAGNQVLLFSCGGRADGDGKVTDSQLFAFTGGAGPQALVPQNGKNAVCLTIKGNALDQTACKGANSATGAELFTFGGKAAANNGAAATTKAAIATTSSAADCVASTVTKTVTVTAGAGKTNVALDTTSSTAAATTTGKAAATTTGTPTLVKVSGARGVLDPTAVAESQKKDTTATRAATGVEIKTSDGKCLSVDATAGDFRQNLIPVAIKDCDKSDGQKFDFITKGIHNDKDGQTLIVSSLTNGCINFDDRRAEGDKVNLFSCGGRADGDGKVTDGQLFPFEAADLKKPYALAPKDGKNTICLINNNGRLSNAKCDASKPAANQLFTIGSGATNGDATGATSVPAATSSSTETATKAATTTEKAASTTTGTPTVVKVSGARGVLDPTAVAESHKKDTTATRAATGAQIKTSDGKCLSVDATAGDFRQNLIPVAIKDCDNSDGQKFDFITKGIHNDKDGQTLIVSSLTNGCINFDDRRAEGDKVNLFSCGGRADGDGKVTDGQLFPFEAADLKKPYALAPKDGKNTICLINNNGRLSNANCDASKPAANQLFTIVA
;
A
#
# COMPACT_ATOMS: atom_id res chain seq x y z
N MET A 1 6.67 -25.95 -65.93
CA MET A 1 7.43 -26.44 -64.75
C MET A 1 8.57 -25.46 -64.49
N LEU A 2 8.87 -25.15 -63.22
CA LEU A 2 9.90 -24.20 -62.73
C LEU A 2 9.59 -22.68 -62.73
N VAL A 3 8.44 -22.21 -62.20
CA VAL A 3 8.34 -20.81 -61.72
C VAL A 3 7.34 -20.66 -60.54
N SER A 4 7.23 -21.64 -59.63
CA SER A 4 6.22 -21.55 -58.55
C SER A 4 6.67 -22.20 -57.23
N THR A 5 7.93 -22.00 -56.86
CA THR A 5 8.47 -22.54 -55.60
C THR A 5 9.62 -21.70 -55.03
N LEU A 6 9.50 -20.37 -55.04
CA LEU A 6 10.55 -19.50 -54.48
C LEU A 6 10.06 -18.26 -53.71
N LEU A 7 8.81 -18.25 -53.23
CA LEU A 7 8.24 -17.07 -52.55
C LEU A 7 7.49 -17.38 -51.24
N THR A 8 7.92 -18.40 -50.49
CA THR A 8 7.30 -18.79 -49.19
C THR A 8 8.31 -19.03 -48.07
N VAL A 9 9.56 -18.56 -48.19
CA VAL A 9 10.57 -18.65 -47.11
C VAL A 9 11.28 -17.30 -46.95
N LEU A 10 10.57 -16.24 -46.57
CA LEU A 10 11.23 -15.00 -46.12
C LEU A 10 10.32 -14.08 -45.25
N ALA A 11 9.55 -14.64 -44.33
CA ALA A 11 8.75 -13.84 -43.38
C ALA A 11 8.69 -14.44 -41.96
N ALA A 12 9.73 -15.20 -41.56
CA ALA A 12 9.88 -15.70 -40.19
C ALA A 12 11.26 -15.33 -39.66
N GLY A 13 11.42 -14.08 -39.24
CA GLY A 13 12.67 -13.64 -38.63
C GLY A 13 12.72 -12.14 -38.54
N LEU A 14 12.09 -11.60 -37.50
CA LEU A 14 12.38 -10.31 -36.84
C LEU A 14 11.24 -10.00 -35.83
N ALA A 15 10.92 -10.96 -34.95
CA ALA A 15 10.40 -10.61 -33.63
C ALA A 15 11.63 -10.52 -32.71
N THR A 16 12.46 -9.51 -32.93
CA THR A 16 13.43 -9.10 -31.91
C THR A 16 12.60 -8.70 -30.70
N ALA A 17 12.67 -9.50 -29.63
CA ALA A 17 12.25 -9.07 -28.32
C ALA A 17 12.94 -7.74 -28.05
N ALA A 18 12.21 -6.64 -28.18
CA ALA A 18 12.69 -5.35 -27.72
C ALA A 18 13.10 -5.59 -26.25
N PRO A 19 14.34 -5.22 -25.86
CA PRO A 19 14.75 -5.39 -24.47
C PRO A 19 13.72 -4.64 -23.64
N VAL A 20 13.00 -5.37 -22.79
CA VAL A 20 12.15 -4.78 -21.76
C VAL A 20 13.07 -3.82 -21.02
N GLN A 21 12.92 -2.52 -21.28
CA GLN A 21 13.69 -1.51 -20.57
C GLN A 21 13.41 -1.73 -19.10
N ARG A 22 14.43 -2.18 -18.36
CA ARG A 22 14.36 -2.31 -16.91
C ARG A 22 13.87 -0.96 -16.40
N ARG A 23 12.71 -0.91 -15.74
CA ARG A 23 12.34 0.26 -14.96
C ARG A 23 13.48 0.47 -13.98
N ALA A 24 14.28 1.51 -14.17
CA ALA A 24 15.29 1.89 -13.20
C ALA A 24 14.53 2.33 -11.95
N VAL A 25 14.50 1.46 -10.94
CA VAL A 25 13.85 1.78 -9.68
C VAL A 25 14.85 2.56 -8.83
N THR A 26 14.44 3.75 -8.40
CA THR A 26 15.19 4.50 -7.38
C THR A 26 14.91 3.86 -6.03
N LEU A 27 15.96 3.31 -5.40
CA LEU A 27 15.84 2.74 -4.07
C LEU A 27 15.65 3.82 -3.02
N ASP A 28 14.70 3.58 -2.13
CA ASP A 28 14.59 4.25 -0.85
C ASP A 28 15.55 3.54 0.11
N LYS A 29 16.60 4.24 0.58
CA LYS A 29 17.66 3.61 1.35
C LYS A 29 17.18 3.19 2.73
N GLU A 30 16.33 4.02 3.33
CA GLU A 30 15.76 3.84 4.64
C GLU A 30 14.77 2.68 4.61
N ALA A 31 13.83 2.68 3.66
CA ALA A 31 12.86 1.59 3.51
C ALA A 31 13.53 0.29 3.07
N THR A 32 14.61 0.34 2.29
CA THR A 32 15.44 -0.84 1.97
C THR A 32 16.15 -1.36 3.20
N ALA A 33 16.77 -0.50 4.01
CA ALA A 33 17.45 -0.90 5.25
C ALA A 33 16.46 -1.45 6.29
N GLU A 34 15.24 -0.92 6.30
CA GLU A 34 14.16 -1.42 7.14
C GLU A 34 13.68 -2.80 6.69
N ALA A 35 13.40 -2.95 5.40
CA ALA A 35 12.90 -4.19 4.81
C ALA A 35 13.95 -5.30 4.83
N GLN A 36 15.20 -5.01 4.47
CA GLN A 36 16.25 -6.00 4.28
C GLN A 36 17.22 -6.03 5.46
N LYS A 37 16.68 -6.15 6.67
CA LYS A 37 17.48 -6.26 7.90
C LYS A 37 18.26 -7.57 7.92
N LYS A 38 19.56 -7.46 8.17
CA LYS A 38 20.43 -8.63 8.36
C LYS A 38 20.13 -9.30 9.70
N ASP A 39 19.90 -10.62 9.65
CA ASP A 39 19.86 -11.44 10.87
C ASP A 39 21.28 -11.65 11.41
N ASN A 40 21.59 -10.95 12.50
CA ASN A 40 22.88 -11.06 13.20
C ASN A 40 22.93 -12.25 14.16
N THR A 41 21.79 -12.90 14.45
CA THR A 41 21.72 -14.11 15.28
C THR A 41 21.82 -15.39 14.43
N ALA A 42 21.89 -15.24 13.10
CA ALA A 42 21.82 -16.34 12.17
C ALA A 42 23.01 -17.30 12.28
N THR A 43 22.70 -18.60 12.39
CA THR A 43 23.64 -19.69 12.14
C THR A 43 23.69 -19.97 10.64
N ARG A 44 24.85 -19.73 10.04
CA ARG A 44 25.08 -19.85 8.60
C ARG A 44 25.80 -21.16 8.29
N ALA A 45 25.17 -22.00 7.46
CA ALA A 45 25.83 -23.18 6.90
C ALA A 45 26.85 -22.76 5.83
N PHE A 46 26.52 -21.74 5.05
CA PHE A 46 27.40 -21.10 4.08
C PHE A 46 27.26 -19.58 4.17
N THR A 47 28.38 -18.87 3.98
CA THR A 47 28.42 -17.40 3.97
C THR A 47 29.10 -16.93 2.70
N ALA A 48 28.51 -15.96 2.01
CA ALA A 48 29.00 -15.38 0.76
C ALA A 48 29.41 -16.45 -0.28
N THR A 49 28.65 -17.55 -0.35
CA THR A 49 28.89 -18.64 -1.30
C THR A 49 28.22 -18.34 -2.64
N SER A 50 28.76 -18.88 -3.72
CA SER A 50 28.00 -19.01 -4.97
C SER A 50 27.00 -20.16 -4.87
N ILE A 51 25.88 -20.01 -5.59
CA ILE A 51 24.93 -21.09 -5.87
C ILE A 51 25.02 -21.39 -7.36
N LYS A 52 25.56 -22.56 -7.70
CA LYS A 52 25.76 -23.00 -9.08
C LYS A 52 24.61 -23.86 -9.55
N THR A 53 24.16 -23.60 -10.76
CA THR A 53 23.21 -24.44 -11.51
C THR A 53 23.94 -25.65 -12.09
N SER A 54 23.20 -26.67 -12.54
CA SER A 54 23.78 -27.88 -13.13
C SER A 54 24.61 -27.63 -14.40
N ASP A 55 24.33 -26.55 -15.14
CA ASP A 55 25.10 -26.10 -16.31
C ASP A 55 26.29 -25.19 -15.96
N GLY A 56 26.60 -25.02 -14.68
CA GLY A 56 27.79 -24.30 -14.20
C GLY A 56 27.65 -22.77 -14.13
N LYS A 57 26.46 -22.22 -14.37
CA LYS A 57 26.14 -20.80 -14.13
C LYS A 57 25.92 -20.53 -12.64
N CYS A 58 25.99 -19.27 -12.23
CA CYS A 58 25.73 -18.83 -10.87
C CYS A 58 24.41 -18.08 -10.79
N LEU A 59 23.66 -18.30 -9.70
CA LEU A 59 22.52 -17.45 -9.38
C LEU A 59 23.00 -16.03 -9.06
N SER A 60 22.34 -15.05 -9.65
CA SER A 60 22.68 -13.63 -9.62
C SER A 60 21.44 -12.78 -9.45
N VAL A 61 21.58 -11.64 -8.76
CA VAL A 61 20.49 -10.67 -8.56
C VAL A 61 20.89 -9.26 -8.99
N ASP A 62 19.93 -8.52 -9.55
CA ASP A 62 20.11 -7.09 -9.81
C ASP A 62 19.39 -6.31 -8.69
N PRO A 63 20.11 -5.61 -7.79
CA PRO A 63 19.51 -4.90 -6.67
C PRO A 63 18.53 -3.78 -7.06
N LEU A 64 18.47 -3.38 -8.33
CA LEU A 64 17.57 -2.35 -8.87
C LEU A 64 16.39 -2.92 -9.67
N SER A 65 16.24 -4.25 -9.70
CA SER A 65 15.21 -4.92 -10.50
C SER A 65 13.91 -5.24 -9.73
N GLY A 66 13.89 -4.96 -8.42
CA GLY A 66 12.73 -5.09 -7.55
C GLY A 66 11.91 -3.80 -7.40
N ASP A 67 11.14 -3.70 -6.32
CA ASP A 67 10.47 -2.47 -5.89
C ASP A 67 11.46 -1.51 -5.18
N PHE A 68 10.96 -0.36 -4.71
CA PHE A 68 11.79 0.69 -4.07
C PHE A 68 12.47 0.23 -2.76
N ARG A 69 12.12 -0.94 -2.21
CA ARG A 69 12.70 -1.59 -1.03
C ARG A 69 13.53 -2.82 -1.38
N GLN A 70 13.79 -3.06 -2.66
CA GLN A 70 14.42 -4.27 -3.21
C GLN A 70 13.62 -5.57 -3.03
N ASN A 71 12.33 -5.49 -2.69
CA ASN A 71 11.46 -6.66 -2.74
C ASN A 71 11.10 -7.00 -4.18
N LEU A 72 10.60 -8.21 -4.42
CA LEU A 72 10.19 -8.67 -5.74
C LEU A 72 11.34 -8.67 -6.76
N THR A 73 12.59 -8.71 -6.28
CA THR A 73 13.80 -8.76 -7.10
C THR A 73 13.93 -10.13 -7.75
N PRO A 74 13.87 -10.27 -9.09
CA PRO A 74 14.02 -11.55 -9.75
C PRO A 74 15.43 -12.14 -9.56
N VAL A 75 15.53 -13.47 -9.59
CA VAL A 75 16.81 -14.19 -9.55
C VAL A 75 17.09 -14.78 -10.93
N THR A 76 18.33 -14.63 -11.41
CA THR A 76 18.74 -15.08 -12.74
C THR A 76 20.00 -15.96 -12.68
N ALA A 77 20.19 -16.82 -13.67
CA ALA A 77 21.45 -17.54 -13.87
C ALA A 77 22.35 -16.77 -14.84
N ALA A 78 23.59 -16.49 -14.42
CA ALA A 78 24.60 -15.79 -15.19
C ALA A 78 25.95 -16.52 -15.13
N ALA A 79 26.92 -16.14 -15.97
CA ALA A 79 28.27 -16.66 -15.85
C ALA A 79 28.84 -16.34 -14.46
N CYS A 80 29.48 -17.31 -13.80
CA CYS A 80 30.08 -17.11 -12.49
C CYS A 80 31.25 -16.13 -12.58
N ASP A 81 31.21 -15.03 -11.84
CA ASP A 81 32.17 -13.91 -12.04
C ASP A 81 32.83 -13.37 -10.77
N GLY A 82 32.47 -13.83 -9.58
CA GLY A 82 33.03 -13.28 -8.33
C GLY A 82 32.09 -12.35 -7.58
N SER A 83 31.15 -11.76 -8.31
CA SER A 83 30.53 -10.50 -7.93
C SER A 83 29.65 -10.62 -6.68
N PRO A 84 29.49 -9.54 -5.91
CA PRO A 84 28.61 -9.53 -4.75
C PRO A 84 27.16 -9.96 -5.06
N ASN A 85 26.66 -9.67 -6.27
CA ASN A 85 25.33 -10.09 -6.71
C ASN A 85 25.18 -11.61 -6.90
N GLN A 86 26.27 -12.37 -6.90
CA GLN A 86 26.28 -13.84 -6.97
C GLN A 86 26.59 -14.51 -5.63
N GLN A 87 26.67 -13.73 -4.56
CA GLN A 87 26.99 -14.22 -3.22
C GLN A 87 25.71 -14.40 -2.39
N TRP A 88 25.64 -15.55 -1.75
CA TRP A 88 24.49 -16.01 -1.00
C TRP A 88 24.92 -16.52 0.37
N ASP A 89 24.09 -16.27 1.37
CA ASP A 89 24.17 -16.91 2.67
C ASP A 89 23.09 -18.00 2.75
N VAL A 90 23.44 -19.13 3.35
CA VAL A 90 22.51 -20.23 3.63
C VAL A 90 22.36 -20.32 5.13
N ILE A 91 21.20 -19.88 5.64
CA ILE A 91 20.95 -19.73 7.09
C ILE A 91 20.05 -20.88 7.57
N THR A 92 20.53 -21.63 8.56
CA THR A 92 19.85 -22.82 9.10
C THR A 92 19.20 -22.61 10.46
N ALA A 93 19.55 -21.51 11.15
CA ALA A 93 18.88 -21.06 12.36
C ALA A 93 19.03 -19.54 12.50
N GLY A 94 18.14 -18.87 13.22
CA GLY A 94 18.18 -17.43 13.49
C GLY A 94 16.79 -16.88 13.86
N VAL A 95 16.65 -15.56 13.97
CA VAL A 95 15.35 -14.88 14.18
C VAL A 95 14.36 -15.24 13.06
N HIS A 96 14.87 -15.38 11.83
CA HIS A 96 14.05 -15.70 10.65
C HIS A 96 14.12 -17.18 10.23
N ASN A 97 14.73 -18.07 11.01
CA ASN A 97 14.62 -19.51 10.77
C ASN A 97 14.69 -20.30 12.08
N ASN A 98 13.57 -20.91 12.46
CA ASN A 98 13.46 -21.78 13.62
C ASN A 98 12.99 -23.21 13.26
N VAL A 99 13.00 -23.56 11.97
CA VAL A 99 12.48 -24.85 11.48
C VAL A 99 13.63 -25.78 11.15
N LYS A 100 13.74 -26.88 11.91
CA LYS A 100 14.79 -27.88 11.72
C LYS A 100 14.71 -28.50 10.32
N GLY A 101 15.86 -28.63 9.66
CA GLY A 101 15.97 -29.20 8.31
C GLY A 101 15.55 -28.25 7.19
N GLN A 102 15.28 -26.99 7.50
CA GLN A 102 15.01 -25.92 6.53
C GLN A 102 16.15 -24.91 6.54
N ALA A 103 16.34 -24.23 5.41
CA ALA A 103 17.24 -23.10 5.28
C ALA A 103 16.53 -21.91 4.62
N LEU A 104 16.95 -20.71 5.01
CA LEU A 104 16.78 -19.52 4.21
C LEU A 104 17.95 -19.42 3.22
N VAL A 105 17.65 -19.06 1.98
CA VAL A 105 18.65 -18.68 0.98
C VAL A 105 18.60 -17.17 0.84
N VAL A 106 19.65 -16.47 1.26
CA VAL A 106 19.66 -15.01 1.42
C VAL A 106 20.72 -14.41 0.51
N SER A 107 20.39 -13.35 -0.22
CA SER A 107 21.42 -12.61 -0.96
C SER A 107 22.36 -11.92 0.02
N SER A 108 23.66 -12.19 -0.06
CA SER A 108 24.66 -11.52 0.78
C SER A 108 24.79 -10.03 0.44
N LEU A 109 24.35 -9.62 -0.76
CA LEU A 109 24.37 -8.23 -1.22
C LEU A 109 23.21 -7.41 -0.62
N THR A 110 21.97 -7.93 -0.72
CA THR A 110 20.77 -7.17 -0.33
C THR A 110 20.22 -7.56 1.03
N ASN A 111 20.63 -8.70 1.60
CA ASN A 111 20.00 -9.37 2.75
C ASN A 111 18.55 -9.84 2.52
N ALA A 112 18.05 -9.80 1.29
CA ALA A 112 16.72 -10.30 0.96
C ALA A 112 16.70 -11.83 0.84
N CYS A 113 15.61 -12.45 1.27
CA CYS A 113 15.41 -13.89 1.25
C CYS A 113 14.75 -14.35 -0.05
N LEU A 114 15.22 -15.47 -0.59
CA LEU A 114 14.54 -16.19 -1.66
C LEU A 114 13.14 -16.58 -1.21
N ASN A 115 12.15 -16.36 -2.08
CA ASN A 115 10.75 -16.54 -1.77
C ASN A 115 10.01 -17.15 -2.97
N PHE A 116 9.17 -18.15 -2.72
CA PHE A 116 8.26 -18.74 -3.69
C PHE A 116 6.80 -18.35 -3.41
N ASP A 117 6.21 -17.51 -4.26
CA ASP A 117 4.80 -17.12 -4.20
C ASP A 117 4.00 -17.73 -5.36
N PRO A 118 3.25 -18.84 -5.12
CA PRO A 118 2.48 -19.50 -6.17
C PRO A 118 1.32 -18.64 -6.69
N ARG A 119 0.94 -17.56 -6.00
CA ARG A 119 -0.16 -16.67 -6.40
C ARG A 119 0.26 -15.70 -7.51
N ARG A 120 1.57 -15.58 -7.78
CA ARG A 120 2.09 -14.70 -8.85
C ARG A 120 2.03 -15.40 -10.19
N ALA A 121 2.06 -14.61 -11.27
CA ALA A 121 2.07 -15.15 -12.63
C ALA A 121 3.30 -16.05 -12.85
N ALA A 122 3.14 -17.12 -13.63
CA ALA A 122 4.24 -18.02 -14.00
C ALA A 122 5.43 -17.22 -14.58
N GLY A 123 6.65 -17.60 -14.22
CA GLY A 123 7.86 -16.82 -14.53
C GLY A 123 8.13 -15.63 -13.60
N ASN A 124 7.27 -15.38 -12.61
CA ASN A 124 7.45 -14.33 -11.60
C ASN A 124 7.06 -14.80 -10.19
N GLN A 125 7.23 -16.11 -9.95
CA GLN A 125 6.86 -16.78 -8.70
C GLN A 125 8.06 -16.94 -7.75
N VAL A 126 9.29 -16.92 -8.27
CA VAL A 126 10.52 -17.06 -7.50
C VAL A 126 11.29 -15.74 -7.55
N LEU A 127 11.46 -15.10 -6.39
CA LEU A 127 12.00 -13.75 -6.27
C LEU A 127 12.61 -13.53 -4.90
N LEU A 128 13.36 -12.46 -4.70
CA LEU A 128 13.78 -12.03 -3.37
C LEU A 128 12.71 -11.15 -2.72
N PHE A 129 12.53 -11.36 -1.43
CA PHE A 129 11.61 -10.62 -0.58
C PHE A 129 12.21 -10.50 0.82
N SER A 130 11.78 -9.51 1.60
CA SER A 130 12.25 -9.38 2.98
C SER A 130 12.09 -10.68 3.78
N CYS A 131 13.13 -11.05 4.52
CA CYS A 131 13.19 -12.26 5.34
C CYS A 131 12.12 -12.34 6.45
N GLY A 132 11.49 -11.21 6.80
CA GLY A 132 10.35 -11.16 7.71
C GLY A 132 9.00 -11.52 7.07
N GLY A 133 8.96 -11.92 5.80
CA GLY A 133 7.72 -12.32 5.11
C GLY A 133 6.72 -11.20 4.82
N ARG A 134 6.93 -10.00 5.37
CA ARG A 134 6.20 -8.75 5.08
C ARG A 134 7.13 -7.78 4.37
N ALA A 135 6.57 -6.88 3.56
CA ALA A 135 7.35 -6.06 2.64
C ALA A 135 8.29 -5.05 3.33
N ASP A 136 8.00 -4.71 4.58
CA ASP A 136 8.77 -3.85 5.49
C ASP A 136 9.70 -4.63 6.44
N GLY A 137 9.67 -5.96 6.38
CA GLY A 137 10.54 -6.84 7.18
C GLY A 137 10.20 -6.95 8.66
N ASP A 138 9.06 -6.42 9.10
CA ASP A 138 8.63 -6.48 10.52
C ASP A 138 8.00 -7.83 10.92
N GLY A 139 7.73 -8.70 9.95
CA GLY A 139 7.01 -9.94 10.16
C GLY A 139 7.86 -11.14 10.60
N LYS A 140 7.25 -12.31 10.51
CA LYS A 140 7.90 -13.61 10.74
C LYS A 140 8.17 -14.28 9.39
N VAL A 141 9.23 -15.09 9.34
CA VAL A 141 9.48 -15.96 8.20
C VAL A 141 8.22 -16.75 7.84
N THR A 142 8.00 -16.92 6.55
CA THR A 142 6.86 -17.65 6.00
C THR A 142 7.33 -18.92 5.33
N ASP A 143 6.43 -19.92 5.21
CA ASP A 143 6.70 -21.18 4.51
C ASP A 143 7.12 -20.99 3.05
N SER A 144 6.89 -19.81 2.45
CA SER A 144 7.37 -19.48 1.10
C SER A 144 8.87 -19.20 1.03
N GLN A 145 9.54 -18.99 2.16
CA GLN A 145 10.95 -18.62 2.24
C GLN A 145 11.83 -19.74 2.79
N LEU A 146 11.21 -20.81 3.30
CA LEU A 146 11.90 -21.97 3.87
C LEU A 146 12.09 -23.04 2.80
N PHE A 147 13.34 -23.46 2.61
CA PHE A 147 13.73 -24.49 1.65
C PHE A 147 14.36 -25.67 2.34
N ALA A 148 14.01 -26.88 1.92
CA ALA A 148 14.57 -28.10 2.49
C ALA A 148 16.11 -28.11 2.37
N PHE A 149 16.81 -28.41 3.46
CA PHE A 149 18.27 -28.37 3.51
C PHE A 149 18.84 -29.55 4.29
N THR A 150 19.74 -30.30 3.64
CA THR A 150 20.32 -31.54 4.17
C THR A 150 21.69 -31.35 4.82
N GLY A 151 22.22 -30.12 4.84
CA GLY A 151 23.52 -29.79 5.45
C GLY A 151 24.72 -29.81 4.50
N GLY A 152 24.54 -30.32 3.28
CA GLY A 152 25.62 -30.45 2.30
C GLY A 152 25.75 -29.27 1.34
N ALA A 153 26.86 -29.24 0.61
CA ALA A 153 27.11 -28.32 -0.51
C ALA A 153 26.29 -28.65 -1.77
N GLY A 154 25.52 -29.74 -1.79
CA GLY A 154 24.84 -30.24 -2.97
C GLY A 154 25.73 -31.14 -3.87
N PRO A 155 25.25 -31.51 -5.07
CA PRO A 155 24.01 -31.03 -5.71
C PRO A 155 22.75 -31.36 -4.92
N GLN A 156 21.84 -30.40 -4.78
CA GLN A 156 20.55 -30.60 -4.11
C GLN A 156 19.44 -29.75 -4.74
N ALA A 157 18.20 -30.19 -4.57
CA ALA A 157 17.04 -29.41 -4.96
C ALA A 157 16.77 -28.27 -3.96
N LEU A 158 16.25 -27.15 -4.46
CA LEU A 158 15.62 -26.13 -3.63
C LEU A 158 14.10 -26.36 -3.68
N VAL A 159 13.55 -26.93 -2.60
CA VAL A 159 12.11 -27.25 -2.49
C VAL A 159 11.49 -26.30 -1.48
N PRO A 160 10.63 -25.35 -1.91
CA PRO A 160 9.96 -24.44 -0.99
C PRO A 160 8.93 -25.18 -0.14
N GLN A 161 8.85 -24.87 1.16
CA GLN A 161 7.97 -25.56 2.10
C GLN A 161 6.48 -25.39 1.74
N ASN A 162 6.06 -24.19 1.34
CA ASN A 162 4.68 -23.95 0.87
C ASN A 162 4.36 -24.66 -0.46
N GLY A 163 5.37 -25.20 -1.17
CA GLY A 163 5.22 -26.06 -2.34
C GLY A 163 4.88 -27.52 -1.99
N LYS A 164 4.86 -27.90 -0.70
CA LYS A 164 4.43 -29.21 -0.19
C LYS A 164 5.08 -30.41 -0.89
N ASN A 165 6.38 -30.32 -1.20
CA ASN A 165 7.14 -31.32 -1.96
C ASN A 165 6.62 -31.59 -3.40
N ALA A 166 5.71 -30.77 -3.92
CA ALA A 166 5.21 -30.87 -5.29
C ALA A 166 5.94 -29.92 -6.26
N VAL A 167 6.79 -29.03 -5.72
CA VAL A 167 7.45 -27.96 -6.47
C VAL A 167 8.95 -27.96 -6.17
N CYS A 168 9.76 -27.88 -7.22
CA CYS A 168 11.20 -27.66 -7.15
C CYS A 168 11.53 -26.37 -7.90
N LEU A 169 12.55 -25.64 -7.45
CA LEU A 169 13.10 -24.56 -8.26
C LEU A 169 13.89 -25.13 -9.44
N THR A 170 13.88 -24.42 -10.57
CA THR A 170 14.58 -24.80 -11.80
C THR A 170 15.02 -23.56 -12.57
N ILE A 171 15.89 -23.72 -13.56
CA ILE A 171 16.25 -22.64 -14.48
C ILE A 171 15.40 -22.74 -15.75
N LYS A 172 14.65 -21.67 -16.05
CA LYS A 172 13.88 -21.53 -17.28
C LYS A 172 14.43 -20.36 -18.09
N GLY A 173 15.15 -20.68 -19.17
CA GLY A 173 15.96 -19.68 -19.88
C GLY A 173 17.13 -19.23 -19.00
N ASN A 174 17.11 -17.97 -18.56
CA ASN A 174 18.06 -17.44 -17.57
C ASN A 174 17.38 -17.05 -16.25
N ALA A 175 16.07 -17.27 -16.09
CA ALA A 175 15.38 -16.95 -14.84
C ALA A 175 15.34 -18.19 -13.92
N LEU A 176 15.49 -17.97 -12.62
CA LEU A 176 15.10 -18.97 -11.63
C LEU A 176 13.56 -18.99 -11.56
N ASP A 177 12.99 -20.15 -11.77
CA ASP A 177 11.55 -20.38 -11.82
C ASP A 177 11.23 -21.68 -11.09
N GLN A 178 10.00 -22.17 -11.23
CA GLN A 178 9.54 -23.42 -10.63
C GLN A 178 9.18 -24.49 -11.66
N THR A 179 9.19 -25.72 -11.21
CA THR A 179 8.69 -26.89 -11.94
C THR A 179 8.07 -27.89 -10.98
N ALA A 180 7.24 -28.79 -11.49
CA ALA A 180 6.67 -29.86 -10.70
C ALA A 180 7.73 -30.92 -10.39
N CYS A 181 7.80 -31.37 -9.13
CA CYS A 181 8.65 -32.48 -8.71
C CYS A 181 7.97 -33.29 -7.59
N LYS A 182 8.52 -34.45 -7.24
CA LYS A 182 8.07 -35.32 -6.14
C LYS A 182 9.06 -35.27 -4.98
N GLY A 183 9.32 -34.05 -4.51
CA GLY A 183 10.26 -33.73 -3.45
C GLY A 183 11.72 -33.73 -3.91
N ALA A 184 12.62 -33.43 -2.97
CA ALA A 184 14.03 -33.18 -3.28
C ALA A 184 14.74 -34.36 -3.98
N ASN A 185 14.35 -35.60 -3.66
CA ASN A 185 14.98 -36.81 -4.22
C ASN A 185 14.60 -37.09 -5.68
N SER A 186 13.54 -36.47 -6.19
CA SER A 186 13.14 -36.65 -7.60
C SER A 186 13.76 -35.60 -8.52
N ALA A 187 14.50 -34.64 -7.98
CA ALA A 187 15.02 -33.52 -8.75
C ALA A 187 16.16 -33.98 -9.68
N THR A 188 16.17 -33.49 -10.91
CA THR A 188 17.18 -33.84 -11.91
C THR A 188 17.62 -32.63 -12.75
N GLY A 189 18.84 -32.69 -13.31
CA GLY A 189 19.32 -31.67 -14.23
C GLY A 189 19.22 -30.25 -13.68
N ALA A 190 18.48 -29.38 -14.38
CA ALA A 190 18.31 -27.96 -14.06
C ALA A 190 17.62 -27.66 -12.71
N GLU A 191 17.09 -28.69 -12.04
CA GLU A 191 16.47 -28.59 -10.71
C GLU A 191 17.51 -28.74 -9.57
N LEU A 192 18.76 -29.06 -9.91
CA LEU A 192 19.84 -29.29 -8.94
C LEU A 192 20.78 -28.09 -8.85
N PHE A 193 21.07 -27.70 -7.61
CA PHE A 193 21.94 -26.57 -7.27
C PHE A 193 23.07 -27.02 -6.34
N THR A 194 24.26 -26.43 -6.52
CA THR A 194 25.43 -26.70 -5.68
C THR A 194 25.88 -25.40 -5.00
N PHE A 195 25.93 -25.40 -3.68
CA PHE A 195 26.56 -24.37 -2.88
C PHE A 195 28.08 -24.56 -2.92
N GLY A 196 28.83 -23.64 -3.51
CA GLY A 196 30.28 -23.71 -3.39
C GLY A 196 31.10 -23.06 -4.49
N GLY A 197 32.11 -22.33 -4.01
CA GLY A 197 33.15 -21.64 -4.77
C GLY A 197 33.24 -20.18 -4.31
N LYS A 198 34.42 -19.75 -3.80
CA LYS A 198 34.78 -18.34 -3.86
C LYS A 198 34.79 -18.01 -5.35
N ALA A 199 33.91 -17.11 -5.76
CA ALA A 199 33.71 -16.90 -7.16
C ALA A 199 35.00 -16.31 -7.75
N ALA A 200 35.61 -17.09 -8.66
CA ALA A 200 36.96 -16.85 -9.12
C ALA A 200 36.97 -15.59 -9.98
N ALA A 201 37.79 -14.61 -9.60
CA ALA A 201 38.18 -13.57 -10.52
C ALA A 201 38.91 -14.25 -11.68
N ASN A 202 38.33 -14.20 -12.87
CA ASN A 202 38.98 -14.65 -14.10
C ASN A 202 40.23 -13.78 -14.34
N ASN A 203 41.39 -14.24 -13.89
CA ASN A 203 42.66 -13.97 -14.55
C ASN A 203 43.19 -15.33 -15.03
N GLY A 204 43.21 -15.51 -16.34
CA GLY A 204 43.74 -16.71 -16.96
C GLY A 204 45.22 -16.88 -16.65
N ALA A 205 45.59 -18.01 -16.05
CA ALA A 205 46.84 -18.71 -16.28
C ALA A 205 46.66 -20.17 -15.86
N ALA A 206 47.06 -21.08 -16.75
CA ALA A 206 46.94 -22.52 -16.62
C ALA A 206 47.89 -23.13 -15.57
N ALA A 207 47.44 -24.24 -14.95
CA ALA A 207 48.19 -25.36 -14.35
C ALA A 207 49.31 -25.01 -13.30
N THR A 208 49.52 -25.69 -12.16
CA THR A 208 49.37 -27.11 -11.79
C THR A 208 49.63 -27.26 -10.27
N THR A 209 49.22 -28.42 -9.72
CA THR A 209 49.75 -29.15 -8.54
C THR A 209 49.44 -28.74 -7.09
N LYS A 210 48.67 -29.64 -6.45
CA LYS A 210 48.93 -30.42 -5.23
C LYS A 210 48.95 -29.73 -3.84
N ALA A 211 48.14 -30.34 -2.97
CA ALA A 211 47.82 -30.07 -1.58
C ALA A 211 48.98 -29.76 -0.61
N ALA A 212 48.67 -28.95 0.42
CA ALA A 212 49.12 -29.17 1.79
C ALA A 212 48.18 -28.51 2.82
N ILE A 213 47.92 -29.27 3.88
CA ILE A 213 47.20 -28.92 5.11
C ILE A 213 48.18 -28.21 6.06
N ALA A 214 47.75 -27.12 6.72
CA ALA A 214 48.29 -26.72 8.02
C ALA A 214 47.34 -25.78 8.78
N THR A 215 46.80 -26.29 9.89
CA THR A 215 46.31 -25.56 11.06
C THR A 215 47.45 -24.81 11.76
N THR A 216 47.24 -23.55 12.16
CA THR A 216 47.44 -23.04 13.53
C THR A 216 46.97 -21.60 13.67
N SER A 217 46.38 -21.34 14.82
CA SER A 217 45.84 -20.09 15.37
C SER A 217 46.91 -19.06 15.72
N SER A 218 46.58 -17.78 15.60
CA SER A 218 47.12 -16.72 16.48
C SER A 218 46.25 -15.47 16.41
N ALA A 219 45.77 -15.05 17.58
CA ALA A 219 45.16 -13.75 17.84
C ALA A 219 46.24 -12.66 17.98
N ALA A 220 45.96 -11.45 17.48
CA ALA A 220 46.45 -10.19 18.06
C ALA A 220 45.80 -8.97 17.37
N ASP A 221 45.09 -8.20 18.21
CA ASP A 221 44.89 -6.74 18.27
C ASP A 221 44.91 -5.81 17.04
N CYS A 222 43.75 -5.14 16.90
CA CYS A 222 43.54 -3.69 16.93
C CYS A 222 44.65 -2.74 16.45
N VAL A 223 44.45 -2.13 15.27
CA VAL A 223 44.88 -0.73 15.00
C VAL A 223 43.77 0.01 14.27
N ALA A 224 43.24 1.04 14.93
CA ALA A 224 42.31 2.01 14.36
C ALA A 224 43.06 2.93 13.39
N SER A 225 42.55 3.09 12.16
CA SER A 225 43.04 4.09 11.20
C SER A 225 41.95 5.12 10.95
N THR A 226 42.06 6.26 11.63
CA THR A 226 41.29 7.48 11.38
C THR A 226 41.73 8.13 10.08
N VAL A 227 40.83 8.25 9.10
CA VAL A 227 41.03 9.10 7.91
C VAL A 227 40.19 10.37 8.07
N THR A 228 40.88 11.46 8.41
CA THR A 228 40.37 12.82 8.43
C THR A 228 40.24 13.32 6.99
N LYS A 229 39.03 13.69 6.55
CA LYS A 229 38.82 14.35 5.25
C LYS A 229 38.34 15.78 5.49
N THR A 230 39.26 16.73 5.34
CA THR A 230 39.02 18.17 5.37
C THR A 230 38.41 18.60 4.04
N VAL A 231 37.23 19.24 4.08
CA VAL A 231 36.64 19.94 2.92
C VAL A 231 36.58 21.42 3.25
N THR A 232 37.36 22.20 2.52
CA THR A 232 37.41 23.66 2.57
C THR A 232 36.23 24.24 1.78
N VAL A 233 35.42 25.09 2.41
CA VAL A 233 34.33 25.84 1.77
C VAL A 233 34.76 27.29 1.65
N THR A 234 34.85 27.81 0.42
CA THR A 234 35.10 29.23 0.14
C THR A 234 33.77 29.93 -0.13
N ALA A 235 33.40 30.86 0.76
CA ALA A 235 32.26 31.76 0.61
C ALA A 235 32.70 33.07 -0.06
N GLY A 236 32.00 33.50 -1.11
CA GLY A 236 32.15 34.81 -1.73
C GLY A 236 30.89 35.65 -1.51
N ALA A 237 31.03 36.73 -0.74
CA ALA A 237 30.01 37.74 -0.51
C ALA A 237 30.11 38.84 -1.58
N GLY A 238 28.95 39.35 -2.03
CA GLY A 238 28.87 40.54 -2.87
C GLY A 238 27.51 41.22 -2.71
N LYS A 239 27.50 42.32 -1.95
CA LYS A 239 26.36 43.23 -1.77
C LYS A 239 26.43 44.34 -2.82
N THR A 240 25.30 44.76 -3.39
CA THR A 240 25.02 46.19 -3.66
C THR A 240 23.53 46.47 -3.88
N ASN A 241 23.07 47.55 -3.24
CA ASN A 241 21.76 48.19 -3.37
C ASN A 241 21.62 48.95 -4.70
N VAL A 242 20.39 49.28 -5.12
CA VAL A 242 19.84 50.67 -5.25
C VAL A 242 18.50 50.70 -6.01
N ALA A 243 17.51 51.29 -5.31
CA ALA A 243 16.39 52.18 -5.66
C ALA A 243 15.25 51.85 -6.66
N LEU A 244 14.05 52.10 -6.11
CA LEU A 244 12.75 52.51 -6.66
C LEU A 244 12.80 53.43 -7.91
N ASP A 245 11.84 53.26 -8.82
CA ASP A 245 10.88 54.34 -9.14
C ASP A 245 9.56 53.80 -9.73
N THR A 246 8.54 54.63 -9.63
CA THR A 246 7.10 54.47 -9.72
C THR A 246 6.61 55.05 -11.06
N THR A 247 5.59 54.46 -11.70
CA THR A 247 4.34 55.13 -12.16
C THR A 247 3.59 54.39 -13.29
N SER A 248 2.30 54.21 -12.99
CA SER A 248 1.06 54.19 -13.78
C SER A 248 1.08 54.30 -15.32
N SER A 249 0.29 53.47 -16.01
CA SER A 249 -0.79 53.94 -16.90
C SER A 249 -1.78 52.84 -17.29
N THR A 250 -3.02 53.32 -17.50
CA THR A 250 -4.32 52.68 -17.73
C THR A 250 -4.61 52.26 -19.18
N ALA A 251 -5.61 51.36 -19.30
CA ALA A 251 -6.60 51.15 -20.39
C ALA A 251 -6.50 49.77 -21.06
N ALA A 252 -7.53 49.15 -21.63
CA ALA A 252 -9.00 49.09 -21.46
C ALA A 252 -9.51 48.03 -22.47
N ALA A 253 -10.76 47.55 -22.31
CA ALA A 253 -11.60 46.87 -23.32
C ALA A 253 -11.30 45.38 -23.65
N THR A 254 -12.24 44.46 -23.95
CA THR A 254 -13.72 44.44 -24.06
C THR A 254 -14.17 43.00 -24.41
N THR A 255 -15.23 42.48 -23.75
CA THR A 255 -16.25 41.43 -24.16
C THR A 255 -15.77 40.05 -24.66
N THR A 256 -16.46 38.90 -24.61
CA THR A 256 -17.76 38.38 -24.14
C THR A 256 -17.70 36.85 -24.35
N GLY A 257 -18.35 36.04 -23.52
CA GLY A 257 -18.51 34.61 -23.81
C GLY A 257 -19.14 33.82 -22.66
N LYS A 258 -20.47 33.85 -22.57
CA LYS A 258 -21.27 33.07 -21.62
C LYS A 258 -21.32 31.61 -22.07
N ALA A 259 -20.68 30.71 -21.31
CA ALA A 259 -20.84 29.26 -21.41
C ALA A 259 -21.33 28.70 -20.06
N ALA A 260 -22.11 27.63 -20.13
CA ALA A 260 -23.03 27.14 -19.12
C ALA A 260 -22.41 26.90 -17.72
N ALA A 261 -23.20 27.27 -16.70
CA ALA A 261 -22.88 27.07 -15.29
C ALA A 261 -22.67 25.58 -14.99
N THR A 262 -21.42 25.21 -14.69
CA THR A 262 -21.09 24.00 -13.96
C THR A 262 -20.93 24.42 -12.50
N THR A 263 -21.83 23.96 -11.65
CA THR A 263 -21.82 24.20 -10.20
C THR A 263 -20.56 23.61 -9.58
N THR A 264 -19.56 24.45 -9.31
CA THR A 264 -18.37 24.12 -8.52
C THR A 264 -18.72 24.19 -7.04
N GLY A 265 -19.23 23.08 -6.50
CA GLY A 265 -19.25 22.85 -5.06
C GLY A 265 -17.85 22.48 -4.56
N THR A 266 -17.48 22.98 -3.39
CA THR A 266 -16.40 22.42 -2.55
C THR A 266 -16.52 20.89 -2.52
N PRO A 267 -15.44 20.08 -2.68
CA PRO A 267 -15.55 18.64 -2.58
C PRO A 267 -16.02 18.30 -1.16
N THR A 268 -17.29 17.92 -1.07
CA THR A 268 -17.89 17.44 0.16
C THR A 268 -17.27 16.08 0.44
N LEU A 269 -16.64 15.94 1.61
CA LEU A 269 -16.10 14.67 2.08
C LEU A 269 -17.28 13.69 2.24
N VAL A 270 -17.45 12.78 1.28
CA VAL A 270 -18.48 11.75 1.33
C VAL A 270 -17.99 10.65 2.28
N LYS A 271 -18.52 10.65 3.51
CA LYS A 271 -18.24 9.58 4.49
C LYS A 271 -18.76 8.26 3.95
N VAL A 272 -17.99 7.20 4.12
CA VAL A 272 -18.49 5.84 3.87
C VAL A 272 -18.93 5.17 5.16
N SER A 273 -19.99 4.36 5.08
CA SER A 273 -20.51 3.57 6.21
C SER A 273 -19.81 2.21 6.37
N GLY A 274 -19.11 1.70 5.33
CA GLY A 274 -18.26 0.52 5.41
C GLY A 274 -16.83 0.85 5.85
N ALA A 275 -16.22 0.05 6.73
CA ALA A 275 -14.84 0.17 7.22
C ALA A 275 -14.40 1.54 7.84
N ARG A 276 -15.31 2.49 8.07
CA ARG A 276 -15.07 3.81 8.71
C ARG A 276 -13.99 4.67 8.01
N GLY A 277 -14.12 4.88 6.70
CA GLY A 277 -13.31 5.81 5.89
C GLY A 277 -14.06 7.02 5.31
N VAL A 278 -13.36 7.83 4.53
CA VAL A 278 -13.94 8.80 3.57
C VAL A 278 -13.70 8.21 2.17
N LEU A 279 -14.62 8.41 1.22
CA LEU A 279 -14.34 8.03 -0.17
C LEU A 279 -13.07 8.73 -0.66
N ASP A 280 -12.13 7.95 -1.21
CA ASP A 280 -10.98 8.46 -1.95
C ASP A 280 -11.31 8.41 -3.45
N PRO A 281 -11.60 9.53 -4.11
CA PRO A 281 -11.98 9.53 -5.52
C PRO A 281 -10.91 8.95 -6.44
N THR A 282 -9.62 9.06 -6.10
CA THR A 282 -8.54 8.52 -6.91
C THR A 282 -8.46 7.01 -6.77
N ALA A 283 -8.54 6.49 -5.53
CA ALA A 283 -8.55 5.05 -5.32
C ALA A 283 -9.84 4.40 -5.85
N VAL A 284 -10.98 5.10 -5.83
CA VAL A 284 -12.22 4.69 -6.51
C VAL A 284 -12.03 4.66 -8.03
N ALA A 285 -11.41 5.69 -8.62
CA ALA A 285 -11.19 5.73 -10.07
C ALA A 285 -10.25 4.61 -10.56
N GLU A 286 -9.26 4.23 -9.74
CA GLU A 286 -8.37 3.10 -10.01
C GLU A 286 -9.10 1.76 -9.85
N SER A 287 -9.71 1.53 -8.68
CA SER A 287 -10.34 0.25 -8.35
C SER A 287 -11.62 -0.02 -9.14
N GLN A 288 -12.43 0.99 -9.41
CA GLN A 288 -13.70 0.87 -10.14
C GLN A 288 -13.58 1.43 -11.56
N LYS A 289 -12.45 1.15 -12.22
CA LYS A 289 -12.23 1.59 -13.59
C LYS A 289 -13.25 0.94 -14.52
N LYS A 290 -13.99 1.78 -15.25
CA LYS A 290 -14.96 1.32 -16.25
C LYS A 290 -14.28 0.58 -17.38
N ASP A 291 -14.75 -0.64 -17.67
CA ASP A 291 -14.35 -1.38 -18.87
C ASP A 291 -15.03 -0.78 -20.10
N THR A 292 -14.25 -0.06 -20.90
CA THR A 292 -14.68 0.57 -22.16
C THR A 292 -14.63 -0.39 -23.35
N THR A 293 -14.04 -1.58 -23.19
CA THR A 293 -13.99 -2.62 -24.23
C THR A 293 -15.14 -3.63 -24.10
N ALA A 294 -15.96 -3.47 -23.06
CA ALA A 294 -17.00 -4.40 -22.68
C ALA A 294 -18.11 -4.54 -23.74
N THR A 295 -18.42 -5.77 -24.13
CA THR A 295 -19.68 -6.12 -24.79
C THR A 295 -20.74 -6.35 -23.71
N ARG A 296 -21.85 -5.61 -23.80
CA ARG A 296 -22.93 -5.61 -22.81
C ARG A 296 -24.16 -6.28 -23.39
N ALA A 297 -24.61 -7.36 -22.75
CA ALA A 297 -25.89 -7.99 -23.07
C ALA A 297 -27.08 -7.13 -22.62
N ALA A 298 -26.89 -6.35 -21.56
CA ALA A 298 -27.86 -5.39 -21.05
C ALA A 298 -27.12 -4.23 -20.35
N THR A 299 -27.70 -3.02 -20.39
CA THR A 299 -27.13 -1.81 -19.76
C THR A 299 -28.19 -1.09 -18.95
N GLY A 300 -27.86 -0.73 -17.72
CA GLY A 300 -28.72 0.04 -16.83
C GLY A 300 -30.05 -0.65 -16.47
N VAL A 301 -30.04 -1.98 -16.37
CA VAL A 301 -31.23 -2.78 -16.04
C VAL A 301 -31.43 -2.89 -14.54
N GLU A 302 -32.68 -3.00 -14.10
CA GLU A 302 -33.03 -3.35 -12.72
C GLU A 302 -32.98 -4.87 -12.55
N ILE A 303 -32.47 -5.37 -11.43
CA ILE A 303 -32.54 -6.79 -11.08
C ILE A 303 -33.53 -6.94 -9.93
N LYS A 304 -34.65 -7.63 -10.18
CA LYS A 304 -35.76 -7.75 -9.25
C LYS A 304 -35.83 -9.13 -8.63
N THR A 305 -36.02 -9.17 -7.33
CA THR A 305 -36.44 -10.35 -6.57
C THR A 305 -37.84 -10.81 -6.98
N SER A 306 -38.22 -12.04 -6.59
CA SER A 306 -39.55 -12.58 -6.88
C SER A 306 -40.70 -11.85 -6.19
N ASP A 307 -40.43 -11.12 -5.10
CA ASP A 307 -41.39 -10.19 -4.46
C ASP A 307 -41.39 -8.78 -5.09
N GLY A 308 -40.66 -8.59 -6.20
CA GLY A 308 -40.69 -7.36 -7.00
C GLY A 308 -39.79 -6.23 -6.52
N LYS A 309 -38.97 -6.45 -5.49
CA LYS A 309 -37.97 -5.48 -4.97
C LYS A 309 -36.68 -5.51 -5.79
N CYS A 310 -36.01 -4.38 -5.91
CA CYS A 310 -34.80 -4.21 -6.71
C CYS A 310 -33.53 -4.37 -5.87
N LEU A 311 -32.47 -4.93 -6.49
CA LEU A 311 -31.11 -4.77 -5.99
C LEU A 311 -30.75 -3.28 -5.98
N SER A 312 -30.05 -2.84 -4.94
CA SER A 312 -29.69 -1.44 -4.72
C SER A 312 -28.29 -1.33 -4.11
N VAL A 313 -27.47 -0.47 -4.70
CA VAL A 313 -26.10 -0.15 -4.28
C VAL A 313 -26.08 1.26 -3.71
N ASP A 314 -25.55 1.37 -2.49
CA ASP A 314 -25.14 2.65 -1.92
C ASP A 314 -23.62 2.77 -2.09
N ALA A 315 -23.19 3.67 -2.98
CA ALA A 315 -21.77 3.89 -3.27
C ALA A 315 -20.95 4.29 -2.03
N THR A 316 -21.62 4.72 -0.95
CA THR A 316 -20.98 5.08 0.31
C THR A 316 -20.95 3.93 1.31
N ALA A 317 -21.54 2.77 1.03
CA ALA A 317 -21.62 1.67 2.01
C ALA A 317 -20.40 0.72 2.02
N GLY A 318 -19.42 0.98 1.14
CA GLY A 318 -18.18 0.20 1.03
C GLY A 318 -17.03 0.80 1.81
N ASP A 319 -15.81 0.35 1.51
CA ASP A 319 -14.57 0.97 1.95
C ASP A 319 -14.25 2.25 1.15
N PHE A 320 -13.10 2.86 1.43
CA PHE A 320 -12.64 4.09 0.77
C PHE A 320 -12.48 3.98 -0.76
N ARG A 321 -12.40 2.75 -1.30
CA ARG A 321 -12.29 2.44 -2.73
C ARG A 321 -13.61 1.98 -3.34
N GLN A 322 -14.73 2.09 -2.62
CA GLN A 322 -16.01 1.52 -3.03
C GLN A 322 -15.99 -0.01 -3.20
N ASN A 323 -15.05 -0.70 -2.55
CA ASN A 323 -15.12 -2.15 -2.43
C ASN A 323 -15.96 -2.54 -1.23
N LEU A 324 -16.39 -3.80 -1.20
CA LEU A 324 -17.16 -4.38 -0.10
C LEU A 324 -18.47 -3.67 0.17
N ILE A 325 -19.04 -3.01 -0.85
CA ILE A 325 -20.36 -2.39 -0.73
C ILE A 325 -21.41 -3.51 -0.56
N PRO A 326 -22.19 -3.54 0.52
CA PRO A 326 -23.33 -4.42 0.63
C PRO A 326 -24.36 -4.13 -0.47
N VAL A 327 -24.90 -5.17 -1.11
CA VAL A 327 -26.01 -5.02 -2.06
C VAL A 327 -27.32 -5.15 -1.28
N ALA A 328 -28.07 -4.05 -1.17
CA ALA A 328 -29.37 -4.02 -0.51
C ALA A 328 -30.49 -4.47 -1.46
N ILE A 329 -31.64 -4.82 -0.88
CA ILE A 329 -32.87 -5.13 -1.62
C ILE A 329 -33.94 -4.15 -1.12
N LYS A 330 -34.39 -3.26 -2.01
CA LYS A 330 -35.28 -2.14 -1.70
C LYS A 330 -36.42 -2.05 -2.72
N ASP A 331 -37.44 -1.25 -2.42
CA ASP A 331 -38.46 -0.95 -3.41
C ASP A 331 -37.83 -0.29 -4.65
N CYS A 332 -38.33 -0.65 -5.83
CA CYS A 332 -37.78 -0.15 -7.08
C CYS A 332 -38.09 1.35 -7.24
N ASP A 333 -37.05 2.17 -7.29
CA ASP A 333 -37.14 3.64 -7.39
C ASP A 333 -36.49 4.18 -8.68
N LYS A 334 -35.91 3.30 -9.50
CA LYS A 334 -35.21 3.63 -10.76
C LYS A 334 -33.98 4.53 -10.58
N SER A 335 -33.48 4.68 -9.35
CA SER A 335 -32.25 5.42 -9.07
C SER A 335 -31.05 4.76 -9.73
N ASP A 336 -29.96 5.51 -9.91
CA ASP A 336 -28.74 4.97 -10.51
C ASP A 336 -28.12 3.85 -9.66
N GLY A 337 -28.37 3.85 -8.34
CA GLY A 337 -27.96 2.76 -7.46
C GLY A 337 -28.71 1.44 -7.70
N GLN A 338 -29.80 1.42 -8.47
CA GLN A 338 -30.57 0.20 -8.81
C GLN A 338 -30.31 -0.31 -10.23
N LYS A 339 -29.36 0.30 -10.93
CA LYS A 339 -29.04 -0.01 -12.33
C LYS A 339 -27.78 -0.87 -12.41
N PHE A 340 -27.86 -1.92 -13.20
CA PHE A 340 -26.78 -2.86 -13.43
C PHE A 340 -26.57 -3.11 -14.92
N ASP A 341 -25.33 -3.39 -15.28
CA ASP A 341 -24.94 -3.83 -16.61
C ASP A 341 -24.58 -5.32 -16.58
N PHE A 342 -24.89 -6.04 -17.65
CA PHE A 342 -24.49 -7.43 -17.85
C PHE A 342 -23.40 -7.47 -18.92
N ILE A 343 -22.16 -7.70 -18.51
CA ILE A 343 -20.99 -7.71 -19.39
C ILE A 343 -20.62 -9.16 -19.72
N THR A 344 -20.82 -9.57 -20.96
CA THR A 344 -20.50 -10.94 -21.44
C THR A 344 -19.12 -11.06 -22.08
N LYS A 345 -18.47 -9.93 -22.38
CA LYS A 345 -17.09 -9.90 -22.87
C LYS A 345 -16.43 -8.58 -22.48
N GLY A 346 -15.12 -8.55 -22.22
CA GLY A 346 -14.36 -7.33 -21.90
C GLY A 346 -12.96 -7.65 -21.36
N ILE A 347 -12.25 -6.63 -20.85
CA ILE A 347 -10.95 -6.80 -20.17
C ILE A 347 -11.08 -7.75 -18.97
N HIS A 348 -12.20 -7.67 -18.25
CA HIS A 348 -12.43 -8.47 -17.05
C HIS A 348 -13.38 -9.67 -17.28
N ASN A 349 -13.92 -9.88 -18.49
CA ASN A 349 -14.67 -11.09 -18.81
C ASN A 349 -14.23 -11.67 -20.15
N ASP A 350 -13.50 -12.77 -20.11
CA ASP A 350 -13.04 -13.55 -21.26
C ASP A 350 -13.69 -14.94 -21.32
N LYS A 351 -14.75 -15.19 -20.55
CA LYS A 351 -15.36 -16.51 -20.38
C LYS A 351 -16.69 -16.60 -21.13
N ASP A 352 -16.73 -17.48 -22.14
CA ASP A 352 -17.95 -17.80 -22.86
C ASP A 352 -19.03 -18.37 -21.91
N GLY A 353 -20.28 -17.98 -22.15
CA GLY A 353 -21.43 -18.39 -21.32
C GLY A 353 -21.40 -17.83 -19.89
N GLN A 354 -20.59 -16.80 -19.61
CA GLN A 354 -20.54 -16.13 -18.32
C GLN A 354 -20.77 -14.62 -18.47
N THR A 355 -21.27 -14.00 -17.41
CA THR A 355 -21.44 -12.56 -17.32
C THR A 355 -20.85 -12.01 -16.02
N LEU A 356 -20.36 -10.78 -16.09
CA LEU A 356 -20.17 -9.91 -14.93
C LEU A 356 -21.44 -9.08 -14.74
N ILE A 357 -21.92 -9.00 -13.50
CA ILE A 357 -23.02 -8.11 -13.13
C ILE A 357 -22.42 -6.87 -12.46
N VAL A 358 -22.46 -5.74 -13.16
CA VAL A 358 -21.72 -4.53 -12.82
C VAL A 358 -22.68 -3.43 -12.41
N SER A 359 -22.46 -2.79 -11.26
CA SER A 359 -23.20 -1.59 -10.86
C SER A 359 -22.94 -0.45 -11.85
N SER A 360 -23.99 0.11 -12.44
CA SER A 360 -23.86 1.26 -13.33
C SER A 360 -23.44 2.54 -12.58
N LEU A 361 -23.68 2.60 -11.26
CA LEU A 361 -23.33 3.74 -10.40
C LEU A 361 -21.82 3.78 -10.08
N THR A 362 -21.24 2.63 -9.74
CA THR A 362 -19.86 2.57 -9.23
C THR A 362 -18.89 1.89 -10.19
N ASN A 363 -19.36 1.11 -11.15
CA ASN A 363 -18.58 0.18 -11.99
C ASN A 363 -17.98 -1.03 -11.25
N GLY A 364 -18.36 -1.27 -10.00
CA GLY A 364 -17.99 -2.50 -9.27
C GLY A 364 -18.84 -3.70 -9.69
N CYS A 365 -18.28 -4.90 -9.55
CA CYS A 365 -18.92 -6.18 -9.85
C CYS A 365 -19.53 -6.80 -8.61
N ILE A 366 -20.70 -7.45 -8.76
CA ILE A 366 -21.20 -8.37 -7.72
C ILE A 366 -20.18 -9.50 -7.55
N ASN A 367 -19.77 -9.73 -6.31
CA ASN A 367 -18.75 -10.69 -5.92
C ASN A 367 -19.26 -11.57 -4.79
N PHE A 368 -19.10 -12.88 -4.95
CA PHE A 368 -19.21 -13.86 -3.89
C PHE A 368 -17.82 -14.24 -3.35
N ASP A 369 -17.66 -14.29 -2.02
CA ASP A 369 -16.42 -14.69 -1.35
C ASP A 369 -16.76 -15.55 -0.12
N ASP A 370 -16.61 -16.86 -0.25
CA ASP A 370 -16.97 -17.85 0.78
C ASP A 370 -16.11 -17.76 2.05
N ARG A 371 -14.96 -17.09 1.97
CA ARG A 371 -14.05 -16.86 3.10
C ARG A 371 -14.54 -15.76 4.05
N ARG A 372 -15.55 -14.98 3.65
CA ARG A 372 -16.10 -13.91 4.48
C ARG A 372 -17.10 -14.42 5.50
N ALA A 373 -17.29 -13.62 6.55
CA ALA A 373 -18.31 -13.88 7.55
C ALA A 373 -19.70 -13.96 6.91
N GLU A 374 -20.58 -14.76 7.52
CA GLU A 374 -21.95 -14.90 7.06
C GLU A 374 -22.65 -13.53 7.01
N GLY A 375 -23.43 -13.29 5.96
CA GLY A 375 -24.00 -11.97 5.67
C GLY A 375 -23.10 -11.04 4.84
N ASP A 376 -21.77 -11.20 4.83
CA ASP A 376 -20.83 -10.37 4.04
C ASP A 376 -20.21 -11.08 2.83
N LYS A 377 -20.59 -12.34 2.62
CA LYS A 377 -20.14 -13.17 1.48
C LYS A 377 -20.55 -12.64 0.13
N VAL A 378 -21.55 -11.76 0.04
CA VAL A 378 -22.01 -11.13 -1.21
C VAL A 378 -21.89 -9.62 -1.07
N ASN A 379 -21.12 -9.01 -1.96
CA ASN A 379 -20.86 -7.58 -1.96
C ASN A 379 -20.52 -7.09 -3.37
N LEU A 380 -20.40 -5.78 -3.55
CA LEU A 380 -19.78 -5.19 -4.71
C LEU A 380 -18.27 -5.06 -4.48
N PHE A 381 -17.48 -5.48 -5.45
CA PHE A 381 -16.02 -5.43 -5.41
C PHE A 381 -15.49 -5.07 -6.80
N SER A 382 -14.27 -4.54 -6.87
CA SER A 382 -13.62 -4.29 -8.16
C SER A 382 -13.63 -5.51 -9.07
N CYS A 383 -14.01 -5.33 -10.34
CA CYS A 383 -14.17 -6.39 -11.34
C CYS A 383 -12.88 -7.16 -11.67
N GLY A 384 -11.71 -6.66 -11.27
CA GLY A 384 -10.43 -7.35 -11.42
C GLY A 384 -10.10 -8.34 -10.29
N GLY A 385 -11.04 -8.66 -9.39
CA GLY A 385 -10.83 -9.64 -8.31
C GLY A 385 -9.86 -9.21 -7.19
N ARG A 386 -9.15 -8.10 -7.38
CA ARG A 386 -8.25 -7.45 -6.42
C ARG A 386 -8.79 -6.08 -6.03
N ALA A 387 -8.44 -5.60 -4.84
CA ALA A 387 -9.01 -4.37 -4.29
C ALA A 387 -8.67 -3.10 -5.08
N ASP A 388 -7.62 -3.12 -5.89
CA ASP A 388 -7.17 -2.06 -6.78
C ASP A 388 -7.63 -2.25 -8.24
N GLY A 389 -8.30 -3.36 -8.55
CA GLY A 389 -8.82 -3.65 -9.88
C GLY A 389 -7.81 -4.08 -10.94
N ASP A 390 -6.53 -4.25 -10.57
CA ASP A 390 -5.47 -4.63 -11.51
C ASP A 390 -5.43 -6.13 -11.86
N GLY A 391 -6.23 -6.93 -11.15
CA GLY A 391 -6.19 -8.38 -11.23
C GLY A 391 -7.06 -8.99 -12.33
N LYS A 392 -7.12 -10.33 -12.30
CA LYS A 392 -8.07 -11.11 -13.09
C LYS A 392 -9.34 -11.31 -12.30
N VAL A 393 -10.47 -11.30 -13.02
CA VAL A 393 -11.78 -11.69 -12.47
C VAL A 393 -11.69 -13.02 -11.72
N THR A 394 -12.37 -13.11 -10.57
CA THR A 394 -12.47 -14.35 -9.80
C THR A 394 -13.70 -15.14 -10.23
N ASP A 395 -13.70 -16.46 -9.99
CA ASP A 395 -14.88 -17.29 -10.24
C ASP A 395 -16.09 -16.84 -9.39
N GLY A 396 -15.88 -16.14 -8.26
CA GLY A 396 -16.95 -15.55 -7.46
C GLY A 396 -17.63 -14.32 -8.08
N GLN A 397 -17.07 -13.75 -9.14
CA GLN A 397 -17.65 -12.61 -9.88
C GLN A 397 -18.35 -13.04 -11.18
N LEU A 398 -18.17 -14.30 -11.61
CA LEU A 398 -18.71 -14.83 -12.85
C LEU A 398 -20.02 -15.57 -12.59
N PHE A 399 -21.04 -15.25 -13.39
CA PHE A 399 -22.35 -15.89 -13.33
C PHE A 399 -22.68 -16.53 -14.68
N PRO A 400 -23.13 -17.81 -14.74
CA PRO A 400 -23.52 -18.45 -15.99
C PRO A 400 -24.65 -17.70 -16.69
N PHE A 401 -24.51 -17.29 -17.95
CA PHE A 401 -25.49 -16.40 -18.56
C PHE A 401 -25.63 -16.62 -20.06
N GLU A 402 -26.87 -16.63 -20.52
CA GLU A 402 -27.29 -16.64 -21.92
C GLU A 402 -28.24 -15.46 -22.19
N ALA A 403 -28.26 -14.95 -23.41
CA ALA A 403 -29.11 -13.79 -23.75
C ALA A 403 -30.61 -14.02 -23.49
N ALA A 404 -31.07 -15.27 -23.53
CA ALA A 404 -32.45 -15.65 -23.20
C ALA A 404 -32.79 -15.45 -21.72
N ASP A 405 -31.79 -15.41 -20.82
CA ASP A 405 -31.99 -15.21 -19.38
C ASP A 405 -32.52 -13.82 -19.04
N LEU A 406 -32.34 -12.82 -19.93
CA LEU A 406 -32.95 -11.49 -19.78
C LEU A 406 -34.49 -11.52 -19.84
N LYS A 407 -35.09 -12.61 -20.33
CA LYS A 407 -36.55 -12.71 -20.58
C LYS A 407 -37.28 -13.64 -19.61
N LYS A 408 -36.58 -14.26 -18.66
CA LYS A 408 -37.16 -15.22 -17.71
C LYS A 408 -36.59 -15.01 -16.30
N PRO A 409 -37.28 -15.50 -15.26
CA PRO A 409 -36.66 -15.64 -13.96
C PRO A 409 -35.39 -16.51 -14.04
N TYR A 410 -34.31 -16.03 -13.44
CA TYR A 410 -32.98 -16.61 -13.51
C TYR A 410 -32.35 -16.63 -12.11
N ALA A 411 -31.64 -17.71 -11.78
CA ALA A 411 -30.93 -17.86 -10.52
C ALA A 411 -29.51 -17.30 -10.64
N LEU A 412 -29.18 -16.29 -9.84
CA LEU A 412 -27.82 -15.77 -9.76
C LEU A 412 -26.95 -16.79 -9.00
N ALA A 413 -26.26 -17.68 -9.72
CA ALA A 413 -25.35 -18.66 -9.14
C ALA A 413 -23.90 -18.29 -9.48
N PRO A 414 -23.06 -17.85 -8.53
CA PRO A 414 -21.67 -17.57 -8.80
C PRO A 414 -20.93 -18.86 -9.17
N LYS A 415 -19.96 -18.77 -10.08
CA LYS A 415 -19.30 -19.95 -10.66
C LYS A 415 -18.51 -20.76 -9.62
N ASP A 416 -17.88 -20.12 -8.65
CA ASP A 416 -17.23 -20.80 -7.52
C ASP A 416 -18.20 -21.53 -6.58
N GLY A 417 -19.48 -21.14 -6.59
CA GLY A 417 -20.61 -21.82 -5.96
C GLY A 417 -21.03 -23.13 -6.66
N LYS A 418 -20.50 -23.43 -7.86
CA LYS A 418 -20.68 -24.68 -8.61
C LYS A 418 -22.14 -25.11 -8.76
N ASN A 419 -23.06 -24.18 -9.00
CA ASN A 419 -24.51 -24.40 -9.07
C ASN A 419 -25.16 -24.94 -7.79
N THR A 420 -24.41 -25.02 -6.68
CA THR A 420 -24.88 -25.46 -5.37
C THR A 420 -25.12 -24.30 -4.39
N ILE A 421 -24.71 -23.09 -4.79
CA ILE A 421 -24.90 -21.84 -4.06
C ILE A 421 -25.57 -20.85 -5.01
N CYS A 422 -26.66 -20.24 -4.57
CA CYS A 422 -27.36 -19.19 -5.28
C CYS A 422 -27.45 -17.95 -4.40
N LEU A 423 -27.50 -16.78 -5.02
CA LEU A 423 -27.82 -15.56 -4.31
C LEU A 423 -29.31 -15.55 -3.93
N ILE A 424 -29.64 -14.96 -2.79
CA ILE A 424 -31.01 -14.86 -2.27
C ILE A 424 -31.28 -13.51 -1.65
N ASN A 425 -32.56 -13.16 -1.56
CA ASN A 425 -33.01 -12.13 -0.63
C ASN A 425 -32.99 -12.68 0.80
N ASN A 426 -32.11 -12.12 1.65
CA ASN A 426 -32.06 -12.43 3.07
C ASN A 426 -32.33 -11.15 3.87
N ASN A 427 -33.60 -10.94 4.23
CA ASN A 427 -34.04 -9.81 5.05
C ASN A 427 -33.63 -8.43 4.51
N GLY A 428 -33.82 -8.18 3.21
CA GLY A 428 -33.53 -6.88 2.61
C GLY A 428 -32.06 -6.68 2.22
N ARG A 429 -31.24 -7.73 2.29
CA ARG A 429 -29.86 -7.76 1.81
C ARG A 429 -29.65 -8.96 0.88
N LEU A 430 -28.89 -8.75 -0.19
CA LEU A 430 -28.46 -9.84 -1.06
C LEU A 430 -27.47 -10.72 -0.29
N SER A 431 -27.76 -12.00 -0.21
CA SER A 431 -26.94 -12.99 0.49
C SER A 431 -26.84 -14.26 -0.33
N ASN A 432 -26.36 -15.35 0.25
CA ASN A 432 -26.22 -16.65 -0.41
C ASN A 432 -26.95 -17.75 0.37
N ALA A 433 -27.36 -18.81 -0.32
CA ALA A 433 -27.85 -20.04 0.29
C ALA A 433 -27.55 -21.24 -0.60
N LYS A 434 -27.61 -22.44 -0.02
CA LYS A 434 -27.58 -23.68 -0.80
C LYS A 434 -28.77 -23.74 -1.75
N CYS A 435 -28.53 -24.16 -2.98
CA CYS A 435 -29.55 -24.30 -4.02
C CYS A 435 -29.21 -25.44 -4.99
N ASP A 436 -30.16 -25.75 -5.86
CA ASP A 436 -29.92 -26.38 -7.16
C ASP A 436 -30.23 -25.34 -8.22
N ALA A 437 -29.23 -24.78 -8.89
CA ALA A 437 -29.43 -23.72 -9.88
C ALA A 437 -30.27 -24.19 -11.10
N SER A 438 -30.43 -25.50 -11.31
CA SER A 438 -31.32 -26.04 -12.35
C SER A 438 -32.79 -26.07 -11.92
N LYS A 439 -33.05 -26.00 -10.60
CA LYS A 439 -34.38 -26.00 -9.97
C LYS A 439 -34.43 -25.04 -8.78
N PRO A 440 -34.17 -23.74 -9.01
CA PRO A 440 -34.09 -22.76 -7.93
C PRO A 440 -35.45 -22.60 -7.24
N ALA A 441 -35.42 -22.42 -5.93
CA ALA A 441 -36.62 -22.04 -5.18
C ALA A 441 -37.10 -20.63 -5.55
N ALA A 442 -38.35 -20.31 -5.26
CA ALA A 442 -38.93 -19.01 -5.63
C ALA A 442 -38.15 -17.80 -5.08
N ASN A 443 -37.56 -17.91 -3.88
CA ASN A 443 -36.73 -16.86 -3.26
C ASN A 443 -35.28 -16.81 -3.77
N GLN A 444 -34.90 -17.71 -4.70
CA GLN A 444 -33.60 -17.76 -5.38
C GLN A 444 -33.69 -17.24 -6.83
N LEU A 445 -34.89 -16.84 -7.27
CA LEU A 445 -35.14 -16.36 -8.62
C LEU A 445 -35.15 -14.84 -8.68
N PHE A 446 -34.49 -14.31 -9.71
CA PHE A 446 -34.47 -12.89 -10.04
C PHE A 446 -34.96 -12.67 -11.46
N THR A 447 -35.66 -11.56 -11.69
CA THR A 447 -36.05 -11.11 -13.03
C THR A 447 -35.22 -9.90 -13.41
N ILE A 448 -34.71 -9.89 -14.63
CA ILE A 448 -33.90 -8.79 -15.15
C ILE A 448 -34.86 -7.86 -15.92
N GLY A 449 -35.05 -6.65 -15.42
CA GLY A 449 -35.95 -5.67 -15.98
C GLY A 449 -35.48 -5.12 -17.32
N SER A 450 -36.42 -4.66 -18.15
CA SER A 450 -36.14 -4.07 -19.45
C SER A 450 -35.60 -2.63 -19.29
N GLY A 451 -34.27 -2.49 -19.17
CA GLY A 451 -33.54 -1.22 -19.29
C GLY A 451 -32.93 -1.10 -20.70
N ALA A 452 -33.15 0.06 -21.32
CA ALA A 452 -32.72 0.51 -22.65
C ALA A 452 -31.93 -0.51 -23.50
N THR A 453 -32.62 -1.14 -24.46
CA THR A 453 -31.98 -1.75 -25.62
C THR A 453 -31.20 -0.67 -26.37
N ASN A 454 -29.87 -0.76 -26.43
CA ASN A 454 -29.12 0.01 -27.41
C ASN A 454 -29.56 -0.45 -28.80
N GLY A 455 -30.12 0.50 -29.56
CA GLY A 455 -30.54 0.29 -30.92
C GLY A 455 -29.35 0.05 -31.83
N ASP A 456 -29.48 -0.97 -32.67
CA ASP A 456 -29.16 -0.83 -34.08
C ASP A 456 -30.24 -1.55 -34.89
N ALA A 457 -31.12 -0.75 -35.52
CA ALA A 457 -31.91 -1.05 -36.71
C ALA A 457 -32.90 0.11 -37.00
N THR A 458 -32.45 1.06 -37.82
CA THR A 458 -33.21 1.79 -38.86
C THR A 458 -34.69 2.14 -38.65
N GLY A 459 -35.02 3.45 -38.69
CA GLY A 459 -36.37 3.93 -39.06
C GLY A 459 -36.69 5.35 -38.61
N ALA A 460 -36.70 6.30 -39.54
CA ALA A 460 -37.07 7.70 -39.36
C ALA A 460 -38.57 7.91 -39.03
N THR A 461 -38.91 9.00 -38.33
CA THR A 461 -39.91 10.06 -38.68
C THR A 461 -40.20 10.99 -37.47
N SER A 462 -40.68 12.20 -37.79
CA SER A 462 -40.75 13.53 -37.13
C SER A 462 -41.64 13.81 -35.88
N VAL A 463 -41.15 14.69 -34.97
CA VAL A 463 -41.67 16.02 -34.43
C VAL A 463 -43.21 16.21 -34.28
N PRO A 464 -43.82 16.94 -33.28
CA PRO A 464 -43.34 18.13 -32.51
C PRO A 464 -43.65 18.30 -31.00
N ALA A 465 -42.87 19.25 -30.44
CA ALA A 465 -43.08 20.30 -29.42
C ALA A 465 -44.33 20.36 -28.50
N ALA A 466 -44.06 20.67 -27.21
CA ALA A 466 -44.99 21.41 -26.35
C ALA A 466 -44.24 22.37 -25.40
N THR A 467 -44.63 23.63 -25.48
CA THR A 467 -44.27 24.81 -24.67
C THR A 467 -44.93 24.76 -23.29
N SER A 468 -44.30 25.27 -22.23
CA SER A 468 -44.99 25.80 -21.04
C SER A 468 -44.07 26.70 -20.18
N SER A 469 -44.56 27.90 -19.93
CA SER A 469 -44.05 28.99 -19.10
C SER A 469 -44.35 28.83 -17.60
N SER A 470 -43.53 29.39 -16.72
CA SER A 470 -44.01 30.09 -15.50
C SER A 470 -42.93 30.99 -14.89
N THR A 471 -43.40 32.05 -14.24
CA THR A 471 -42.71 33.28 -13.85
C THR A 471 -42.66 33.38 -12.31
N GLU A 472 -41.69 34.15 -11.79
CA GLU A 472 -41.69 34.85 -10.49
C GLU A 472 -41.47 33.98 -9.20
N THR A 473 -40.77 34.40 -8.13
CA THR A 473 -40.34 35.72 -7.62
C THR A 473 -39.08 35.55 -6.76
N ALA A 474 -38.19 36.55 -6.78
CA ALA A 474 -36.96 36.61 -5.99
C ALA A 474 -37.19 37.23 -4.59
N THR A 475 -36.47 36.73 -3.57
CA THR A 475 -36.32 37.42 -2.27
C THR A 475 -34.83 37.58 -1.95
N LYS A 476 -34.46 38.83 -1.66
CA LYS A 476 -33.11 39.36 -1.47
C LYS A 476 -32.70 39.24 0.01
N ALA A 477 -31.54 38.68 0.30
CA ALA A 477 -30.90 38.77 1.62
C ALA A 477 -29.39 39.01 1.49
N ALA A 478 -28.87 39.81 2.41
CA ALA A 478 -27.68 40.65 2.29
C ALA A 478 -26.34 39.88 2.35
N THR A 479 -25.40 40.33 1.52
CA THR A 479 -24.02 39.83 1.44
C THR A 479 -23.10 40.76 2.23
N THR A 480 -22.40 40.22 3.24
CA THR A 480 -21.22 40.83 3.87
C THR A 480 -19.99 40.49 3.05
N THR A 481 -19.28 41.54 2.62
CA THR A 481 -18.09 41.47 1.76
C THR A 481 -16.86 41.14 2.59
N GLU A 482 -16.31 39.93 2.43
CA GLU A 482 -14.97 39.57 2.91
C GLU A 482 -14.01 39.46 1.72
N LYS A 483 -12.85 40.10 1.86
CA LYS A 483 -11.87 40.37 0.82
C LYS A 483 -11.16 39.09 0.38
N ALA A 484 -11.52 38.59 -0.80
CA ALA A 484 -10.93 37.40 -1.40
C ALA A 484 -9.43 37.59 -1.72
N ALA A 485 -8.60 36.69 -1.19
CA ALA A 485 -7.21 36.55 -1.58
C ALA A 485 -7.10 35.81 -2.93
N SER A 486 -6.23 36.32 -3.79
CA SER A 486 -5.92 35.77 -5.11
C SER A 486 -5.30 34.38 -5.02
N THR A 487 -5.99 33.35 -5.53
CA THR A 487 -5.44 32.01 -5.70
C THR A 487 -5.11 31.76 -7.17
N THR A 488 -3.81 31.73 -7.45
CA THR A 488 -3.23 31.30 -8.71
C THR A 488 -3.48 29.81 -8.90
N THR A 489 -4.00 29.41 -10.06
CA THR A 489 -4.18 28.01 -10.46
C THR A 489 -2.80 27.38 -10.70
N GLY A 490 -2.16 26.96 -9.60
CA GLY A 490 -0.90 26.23 -9.64
C GLY A 490 -1.16 24.74 -9.81
N THR A 491 -0.38 24.11 -10.69
CA THR A 491 -0.12 22.66 -10.71
C THR A 491 0.07 22.15 -9.27
N PRO A 492 -0.51 20.99 -8.86
CA PRO A 492 -0.38 20.46 -7.51
C PRO A 492 1.09 20.48 -7.09
N THR A 493 1.39 21.32 -6.11
CA THR A 493 2.76 21.55 -5.69
C THR A 493 3.18 20.35 -4.87
N VAL A 494 4.05 19.53 -5.45
CA VAL A 494 4.68 18.38 -4.82
C VAL A 494 5.42 18.86 -3.57
N VAL A 495 4.84 18.65 -2.39
CA VAL A 495 5.49 18.99 -1.12
C VAL A 495 6.46 17.87 -0.79
N LYS A 496 7.76 18.14 -0.93
CA LYS A 496 8.81 17.19 -0.54
C LYS A 496 8.91 17.15 0.98
N VAL A 497 9.03 15.95 1.53
CA VAL A 497 9.37 15.75 2.94
C VAL A 497 10.87 15.66 3.14
N SER A 498 11.37 16.23 4.23
CA SER A 498 12.80 16.27 4.56
C SER A 498 13.29 15.06 5.36
N GLY A 499 12.40 14.33 6.05
CA GLY A 499 12.75 13.21 6.93
C GLY A 499 13.01 11.87 6.23
N ALA A 500 12.19 11.52 5.23
CA ALA A 500 12.27 10.21 4.55
C ALA A 500 12.46 10.28 3.02
N ARG A 501 12.83 11.45 2.47
CA ARG A 501 12.95 11.68 1.01
C ARG A 501 11.78 11.12 0.21
N GLY A 502 10.60 11.72 0.42
CA GLY A 502 9.37 11.41 -0.31
C GLY A 502 8.61 12.66 -0.69
N VAL A 503 7.44 12.47 -1.27
CA VAL A 503 6.42 13.52 -1.43
C VAL A 503 5.37 13.24 -0.36
N LEU A 504 4.88 14.28 0.33
CA LEU A 504 3.71 14.13 1.19
C LEU A 504 2.57 13.51 0.36
N ASP A 505 2.02 12.41 0.88
CA ASP A 505 0.79 11.84 0.38
C ASP A 505 -0.34 12.39 1.24
N PRO A 506 -1.11 13.38 0.77
CA PRO A 506 -2.14 14.02 1.58
C PRO A 506 -3.21 13.03 2.06
N THR A 507 -3.45 11.93 1.31
CA THR A 507 -4.40 10.89 1.70
C THR A 507 -3.83 10.09 2.86
N ALA A 508 -2.60 9.60 2.74
CA ALA A 508 -1.96 8.85 3.81
C ALA A 508 -1.78 9.68 5.09
N VAL A 509 -1.53 10.99 4.95
CA VAL A 509 -1.51 11.96 6.07
C VAL A 509 -2.87 12.06 6.74
N ALA A 510 -3.96 12.20 5.96
CA ALA A 510 -5.30 12.34 6.50
C ALA A 510 -5.78 11.07 7.24
N GLU A 511 -5.37 9.89 6.78
CA GLU A 511 -5.61 8.61 7.47
C GLU A 511 -4.81 8.53 8.77
N SER A 512 -3.49 8.76 8.67
CA SER A 512 -2.56 8.60 9.79
C SER A 512 -2.83 9.63 10.90
N HIS A 513 -3.25 10.84 10.56
CA HIS A 513 -3.47 11.91 11.53
C HIS A 513 -4.91 12.41 11.53
N LYS A 514 -5.85 11.47 11.63
CA LYS A 514 -7.26 11.79 11.75
C LYS A 514 -7.56 12.51 13.08
N LYS A 515 -8.12 13.72 12.99
CA LYS A 515 -8.56 14.48 14.17
C LYS A 515 -9.68 13.74 14.91
N ASP A 516 -9.47 13.46 16.19
CA ASP A 516 -10.51 12.96 17.07
C ASP A 516 -11.49 14.09 17.44
N THR A 517 -12.66 14.07 16.80
CA THR A 517 -13.73 15.05 17.02
C THR A 517 -14.61 14.71 18.22
N THR A 518 -14.45 13.52 18.81
CA THR A 518 -15.16 13.09 20.03
C THR A 518 -14.35 13.35 21.29
N ALA A 519 -13.11 13.83 21.13
CA ALA A 519 -12.17 14.04 22.21
C ALA A 519 -12.64 15.11 23.21
N THR A 520 -12.54 14.79 24.49
CA THR A 520 -12.54 15.79 25.57
C THR A 520 -11.13 16.36 25.69
N ARG A 521 -11.03 17.69 25.58
CA ARG A 521 -9.75 18.42 25.59
C ARG A 521 -9.62 19.23 26.88
N ALA A 522 -8.54 19.00 27.62
CA ALA A 522 -8.18 19.84 28.77
C ALA A 522 -7.63 21.20 28.34
N ALA A 523 -6.95 21.26 27.18
CA ALA A 523 -6.52 22.48 26.51
C ALA A 523 -6.51 22.28 24.99
N THR A 524 -6.71 23.36 24.23
CA THR A 524 -6.69 23.37 22.75
C THR A 524 -5.79 24.51 22.28
N GLY A 525 -4.85 24.23 21.39
CA GLY A 525 -3.91 25.23 20.89
C GLY A 525 -2.95 25.80 21.94
N ALA A 526 -2.61 25.01 22.97
CA ALA A 526 -1.66 25.44 23.98
C ALA A 526 -0.21 25.37 23.46
N GLN A 527 0.64 26.29 23.91
CA GLN A 527 2.09 26.15 23.76
C GLN A 527 2.66 25.35 24.93
N ILE A 528 3.65 24.50 24.63
CA ILE A 528 4.41 23.78 25.66
C ILE A 528 5.79 24.41 25.71
N LYS A 529 6.11 25.06 26.83
CA LYS A 529 7.37 25.78 27.03
C LYS A 529 8.34 24.98 27.86
N THR A 530 9.60 24.97 27.47
CA THR A 530 10.72 24.47 28.29
C THR A 530 11.03 25.44 29.43
N SER A 531 11.83 25.01 30.40
CA SER A 531 12.26 25.85 31.53
C SER A 531 13.04 27.12 31.13
N ASP A 532 13.70 27.11 29.97
CA ASP A 532 14.38 28.27 29.37
C ASP A 532 13.46 29.15 28.51
N GLY A 533 12.15 28.87 28.49
CA GLY A 533 11.12 29.70 27.86
C GLY A 533 10.94 29.48 26.35
N LYS A 534 11.61 28.49 25.75
CA LYS A 534 11.43 28.08 24.35
C LYS A 534 10.21 27.18 24.20
N CYS A 535 9.67 27.06 23.00
CA CYS A 535 8.46 26.30 22.69
C CYS A 535 8.78 25.02 21.91
N LEU A 536 8.04 23.95 22.21
CA LEU A 536 7.97 22.79 21.32
C LEU A 536 7.41 23.24 19.95
N SER A 537 7.96 22.71 18.87
CA SER A 537 7.62 23.08 17.50
C SER A 537 7.68 21.88 16.57
N VAL A 538 6.67 21.74 15.72
CA VAL A 538 6.51 20.68 14.71
C VAL A 538 6.63 21.30 13.32
N ASP A 539 7.44 20.67 12.48
CA ASP A 539 7.46 20.92 11.04
C ASP A 539 6.76 19.75 10.33
N ALA A 540 5.57 20.01 9.77
CA ALA A 540 4.76 19.01 9.10
C ALA A 540 5.44 18.36 7.88
N THR A 541 6.55 18.91 7.40
CA THR A 541 7.34 18.35 6.28
C THR A 541 8.54 17.53 6.75
N ALA A 542 8.84 17.49 8.05
CA ALA A 542 10.01 16.80 8.58
C ALA A 542 9.82 15.31 8.88
N GLY A 543 8.63 14.77 8.58
CA GLY A 543 8.29 13.36 8.75
C GLY A 543 8.50 12.50 7.51
N ASP A 544 7.84 11.34 7.51
CA ASP A 544 7.67 10.49 6.34
C ASP A 544 6.52 10.99 5.42
N PHE A 545 6.22 10.23 4.36
CA PHE A 545 5.17 10.59 3.41
C PHE A 545 3.76 10.67 4.03
N ARG A 546 3.57 10.13 5.23
CA ARG A 546 2.31 10.15 6.00
C ARG A 546 2.32 11.16 7.15
N GLN A 547 3.36 11.97 7.29
CA GLN A 547 3.60 12.84 8.47
C GLN A 547 3.88 12.09 9.78
N ASN A 548 4.24 10.81 9.72
CA ASN A 548 4.76 10.12 10.89
C ASN A 548 6.24 10.45 11.10
N LEU A 549 6.72 10.13 12.31
CA LEU A 549 8.11 10.25 12.71
C LEU A 549 8.66 11.68 12.62
N ILE A 550 7.78 12.69 12.68
CA ILE A 550 8.19 14.11 12.66
C ILE A 550 9.00 14.41 13.93
N PRO A 551 10.25 14.88 13.83
CA PRO A 551 10.99 15.40 14.97
C PRO A 551 10.26 16.56 15.66
N VAL A 552 10.19 16.56 16.99
CA VAL A 552 9.71 17.71 17.76
C VAL A 552 10.89 18.60 18.11
N ALA A 553 10.96 19.77 17.48
CA ALA A 553 12.00 20.77 17.71
C ALA A 553 11.66 21.64 18.93
N ILE A 554 12.67 22.34 19.45
CA ILE A 554 12.52 23.35 20.50
C ILE A 554 13.07 24.67 19.93
N LYS A 555 12.19 25.64 19.75
CA LYS A 555 12.47 26.92 19.08
C LYS A 555 12.00 28.09 19.94
N ASP A 556 12.41 29.31 19.59
CA ASP A 556 11.83 30.50 20.21
C ASP A 556 10.32 30.53 19.96
N CYS A 557 9.57 30.95 20.99
CA CYS A 557 8.12 30.97 20.91
C CYS A 557 7.66 32.05 19.91
N ASP A 558 7.01 31.63 18.82
CA ASP A 558 6.52 32.52 17.75
C ASP A 558 5.00 32.46 17.58
N ASN A 559 4.32 31.60 18.37
CA ASN A 559 2.89 31.40 18.34
C ASN A 559 2.35 30.85 16.99
N SER A 560 3.22 30.31 16.14
CA SER A 560 2.83 29.62 14.90
C SER A 560 2.03 28.35 15.19
N ASP A 561 1.26 27.88 14.21
CA ASP A 561 0.47 26.65 14.32
C ASP A 561 1.32 25.41 14.64
N GLY A 562 2.58 25.40 14.18
CA GLY A 562 3.55 24.35 14.51
C GLY A 562 3.92 24.28 16.00
N GLN A 563 3.63 25.32 16.79
CA GLN A 563 3.89 25.37 18.25
C GLN A 563 2.64 25.13 19.10
N LYS A 564 1.54 24.70 18.48
CA LYS A 564 0.23 24.55 19.11
C LYS A 564 -0.09 23.08 19.33
N PHE A 565 -0.52 22.76 20.54
CA PHE A 565 -0.83 21.41 20.98
C PHE A 565 -2.15 21.35 21.75
N ASP A 566 -2.89 20.28 21.53
CA ASP A 566 -4.10 19.94 22.25
C ASP A 566 -3.80 18.84 23.27
N PHE A 567 -4.45 18.91 24.43
CA PHE A 567 -4.33 17.93 25.51
C PHE A 567 -5.62 17.13 25.59
N ILE A 568 -5.63 15.91 25.07
CA ILE A 568 -6.82 15.05 25.01
C ILE A 568 -6.82 14.07 26.18
N THR A 569 -7.74 14.25 27.12
CA THR A 569 -7.88 13.40 28.33
C THR A 569 -8.89 12.27 28.15
N LYS A 570 -9.74 12.34 27.11
CA LYS A 570 -10.67 11.26 26.74
C LYS A 570 -10.97 11.32 25.24
N GLY A 571 -11.12 10.20 24.56
CA GLY A 571 -11.45 10.15 23.13
C GLY A 571 -11.38 8.74 22.56
N ILE A 572 -11.48 8.60 21.23
CA ILE A 572 -11.32 7.33 20.50
C ILE A 572 -9.96 6.70 20.81
N HIS A 573 -8.92 7.52 20.93
CA HIS A 573 -7.55 7.08 21.17
C HIS A 573 -7.09 7.30 22.62
N ASN A 574 -7.94 7.82 23.52
CA ASN A 574 -7.60 7.89 24.94
C ASN A 574 -8.78 7.44 25.80
N ASP A 575 -8.68 6.22 26.30
CA ASP A 575 -9.64 5.59 27.22
C ASP A 575 -9.05 5.38 28.63
N LYS A 576 -7.92 6.00 28.95
CA LYS A 576 -7.20 5.80 30.21
C LYS A 576 -7.36 7.00 31.14
N ASP A 577 -7.98 6.76 32.29
CA ASP A 577 -8.12 7.77 33.34
C ASP A 577 -6.74 8.26 33.84
N GLY A 578 -6.64 9.56 34.13
CA GLY A 578 -5.40 10.20 34.60
C GLY A 578 -4.28 10.28 33.55
N GLN A 579 -4.59 10.04 32.27
CA GLN A 579 -3.64 10.15 31.15
C GLN A 579 -4.13 11.16 30.11
N THR A 580 -3.19 11.77 29.41
CA THR A 580 -3.46 12.62 28.24
C THR A 580 -2.66 12.15 27.03
N LEU A 581 -3.26 12.35 25.86
CA LEU A 581 -2.52 12.47 24.61
C LEU A 581 -2.12 13.94 24.42
N ILE A 582 -0.91 14.18 23.91
CA ILE A 582 -0.45 15.52 23.52
C ILE A 582 -0.39 15.54 22.00
N VAL A 583 -1.31 16.28 21.39
CA VAL A 583 -1.60 16.21 19.96
C VAL A 583 -1.22 17.53 19.29
N SER A 584 -0.41 17.50 18.23
CA SER A 584 -0.13 18.71 17.45
C SER A 584 -1.41 19.25 16.83
N SER A 585 -1.73 20.52 17.03
CA SER A 585 -2.89 21.16 16.40
C SER A 585 -2.70 21.33 14.88
N LEU A 586 -1.45 21.33 14.39
CA LEU A 586 -1.11 21.46 12.97
C LEU A 586 -1.37 20.17 12.18
N THR A 587 -0.88 19.03 12.69
CA THR A 587 -0.95 17.75 11.95
C THR A 587 -1.98 16.79 12.51
N ASN A 588 -2.38 16.93 13.77
CA ASN A 588 -3.13 15.95 14.58
C ASN A 588 -2.36 14.68 14.95
N GLY A 589 -1.03 14.65 14.79
CA GLY A 589 -0.20 13.58 15.35
C GLY A 589 0.00 13.73 16.85
N CYS A 590 0.22 12.61 17.53
CA CYS A 590 0.53 12.52 18.95
C CYS A 590 2.04 12.53 19.18
N ILE A 591 2.50 13.20 20.23
CA ILE A 591 3.85 13.00 20.75
C ILE A 591 3.97 11.52 21.15
N ASN A 592 5.02 10.87 20.67
CA ASN A 592 5.26 9.46 20.81
C ASN A 592 6.70 9.23 21.28
N PHE A 593 6.85 8.39 22.30
CA PHE A 593 8.11 7.84 22.75
C PHE A 593 8.23 6.37 22.31
N ASP A 594 9.31 6.04 21.61
CA ASP A 594 9.61 4.68 21.16
C ASP A 594 11.08 4.36 21.45
N ASP A 595 11.31 3.53 22.48
CA ASP A 595 12.64 3.16 22.98
C ASP A 595 13.43 2.28 22.02
N ARG A 596 12.76 1.70 21.01
CA ARG A 596 13.37 0.87 19.97
C ARG A 596 14.09 1.72 18.91
N ARG A 597 13.84 3.04 18.87
CA ARG A 597 14.50 3.95 17.92
C ARG A 597 15.89 4.35 18.39
N ALA A 598 16.72 4.77 17.44
CA ALA A 598 18.04 5.31 17.71
C ALA A 598 17.96 6.53 18.64
N GLU A 599 19.02 6.75 19.42
CA GLU A 599 19.14 7.92 20.29
C GLU A 599 18.97 9.21 19.49
N GLY A 600 18.23 10.18 20.02
CA GLY A 600 17.84 11.40 19.31
C GLY A 600 16.56 11.27 18.47
N ASP A 601 16.11 10.06 18.12
CA ASP A 601 14.87 9.82 17.38
C ASP A 601 13.76 9.17 18.23
N LYS A 602 14.05 8.78 19.46
CA LYS A 602 13.08 8.15 20.38
C LYS A 602 11.83 8.99 20.63
N VAL A 603 11.91 10.31 20.48
CA VAL A 603 10.76 11.22 20.61
C VAL A 603 10.42 11.83 19.27
N ASN A 604 9.16 11.68 18.86
CA ASN A 604 8.65 12.14 17.57
C ASN A 604 7.14 12.39 17.63
N LEU A 605 6.59 12.95 16.57
CA LEU A 605 5.16 12.93 16.31
C LEU A 605 4.81 11.69 15.48
N PHE A 606 3.78 10.97 15.90
CA PHE A 606 3.29 9.77 15.24
C PHE A 606 1.77 9.76 15.25
N SER A 607 1.15 8.91 14.44
CA SER A 607 -0.29 8.70 14.52
C SER A 607 -0.74 8.28 15.92
N CYS A 608 -1.82 8.89 16.43
CA CYS A 608 -2.39 8.61 17.76
C CYS A 608 -2.97 7.20 17.94
N GLY A 609 -3.09 6.40 16.86
CA GLY A 609 -3.56 5.01 16.91
C GLY A 609 -2.48 3.97 17.19
N GLY A 610 -1.23 4.38 17.44
CA GLY A 610 -0.11 3.49 17.71
C GLY A 610 0.46 2.76 16.48
N ARG A 611 -0.23 2.80 15.34
CA ARG A 611 0.26 2.30 14.04
C ARG A 611 0.36 3.42 13.03
N ALA A 612 1.17 3.20 12.00
CA ALA A 612 1.53 4.22 11.02
C ALA A 612 0.38 4.70 10.13
N ASP A 613 -0.75 4.01 10.08
CA ASP A 613 -1.96 4.41 9.34
C ASP A 613 -3.05 4.98 10.27
N GLY A 614 -2.78 5.06 11.57
CA GLY A 614 -3.73 5.50 12.59
C GLY A 614 -4.87 4.55 12.90
N ASP A 615 -4.87 3.37 12.29
CA ASP A 615 -5.66 2.27 12.80
C ASP A 615 -4.97 1.66 14.03
N GLY A 616 -5.74 1.17 15.00
CA GLY A 616 -5.17 0.56 16.20
C GLY A 616 -5.44 1.32 17.50
N LYS A 617 -4.71 0.89 18.54
CA LYS A 617 -4.85 1.38 19.90
C LYS A 617 -3.63 2.21 20.24
N VAL A 618 -3.85 3.30 20.96
CA VAL A 618 -2.79 4.11 21.56
C VAL A 618 -1.80 3.22 22.30
N THR A 619 -0.51 3.51 22.14
CA THR A 619 0.56 2.84 22.87
C THR A 619 0.85 3.56 24.17
N ASP A 620 1.43 2.85 25.14
CA ASP A 620 1.84 3.45 26.41
C ASP A 620 2.96 4.51 26.20
N GLY A 621 3.69 4.47 25.08
CA GLY A 621 4.61 5.52 24.64
C GLY A 621 3.97 6.86 24.23
N GLN A 622 2.64 6.90 24.01
CA GLN A 622 1.90 8.11 23.63
C GLN A 622 1.07 8.70 24.78
N LEU A 623 0.94 7.95 25.88
CA LEU A 623 0.18 8.36 27.06
C LEU A 623 1.10 9.04 28.07
N PHE A 624 0.69 10.20 28.56
CA PHE A 624 1.40 10.97 29.58
C PHE A 624 0.48 11.15 30.81
N PRO A 625 0.98 10.93 32.04
CA PRO A 625 0.24 11.26 33.25
C PRO A 625 -0.19 12.73 33.23
N PHE A 626 -1.46 12.99 33.54
CA PHE A 626 -2.00 14.34 33.47
C PHE A 626 -3.18 14.53 34.43
N GLU A 627 -3.10 15.59 35.20
CA GLU A 627 -4.16 16.13 36.05
C GLU A 627 -4.56 17.52 35.56
N ALA A 628 -5.84 17.90 35.65
CA ALA A 628 -6.29 19.21 35.17
C ALA A 628 -5.56 20.41 35.83
N ALA A 629 -5.06 20.23 37.06
CA ALA A 629 -4.25 21.21 37.76
C ALA A 629 -2.87 21.46 37.10
N ASP A 630 -2.40 20.54 36.25
CA ASP A 630 -1.08 20.59 35.60
C ASP A 630 -0.99 21.73 34.56
N LEU A 631 -2.09 22.24 34.05
CA LEU A 631 -2.09 23.41 33.14
C LEU A 631 -1.51 24.69 33.79
N LYS A 632 -1.43 24.74 35.13
CA LYS A 632 -1.00 25.95 35.86
C LYS A 632 0.38 25.82 36.52
N LYS A 633 1.01 24.65 36.48
CA LYS A 633 2.31 24.40 37.12
C LYS A 633 3.27 23.74 36.13
N PRO A 634 4.59 23.89 36.32
CA PRO A 634 5.54 23.09 35.57
C PRO A 634 5.30 21.59 35.82
N TYR A 635 5.34 20.78 34.77
CA TYR A 635 5.11 19.33 34.84
C TYR A 635 6.17 18.58 34.02
N ALA A 636 6.49 17.36 34.45
CA ALA A 636 7.39 16.48 33.73
C ALA A 636 6.62 15.71 32.66
N LEU A 637 7.13 15.73 31.44
CA LEU A 637 6.61 14.90 30.35
C LEU A 637 7.20 13.49 30.47
N ALA A 638 6.55 12.61 31.23
CA ALA A 638 6.97 11.22 31.39
C ALA A 638 6.03 10.29 30.61
N PRO A 639 6.45 9.67 29.49
CA PRO A 639 5.61 8.70 28.79
C PRO A 639 5.36 7.49 29.69
N LYS A 640 4.16 6.89 29.61
CA LYS A 640 3.76 5.77 30.48
C LYS A 640 4.67 4.55 30.32
N ASP A 641 5.14 4.24 29.11
CA ASP A 641 6.14 3.18 28.88
C ASP A 641 7.49 3.46 29.55
N GLY A 642 7.79 4.72 29.86
CA GLY A 642 8.94 5.16 30.63
C GLY A 642 8.83 4.87 32.14
N LYS A 643 7.66 4.44 32.64
CA LYS A 643 7.40 4.05 34.04
C LYS A 643 7.89 5.07 35.08
N ASN A 644 7.75 6.37 34.79
CA ASN A 644 8.25 7.49 35.61
C ASN A 644 9.79 7.55 35.79
N THR A 645 10.52 6.70 35.07
CA THR A 645 12.00 6.66 35.07
C THR A 645 12.61 7.34 33.85
N ILE A 646 11.80 7.69 32.86
CA ILE A 646 12.18 8.39 31.65
C ILE A 646 11.30 9.65 31.52
N CYS A 647 11.93 10.79 31.30
CA CYS A 647 11.26 12.06 31.04
C CYS A 647 11.76 12.63 29.70
N LEU A 648 10.89 13.38 29.03
CA LEU A 648 11.28 14.17 27.89
C LEU A 648 12.12 15.37 28.36
N ILE A 649 13.10 15.77 27.58
CA ILE A 649 14.02 16.88 27.86
C ILE A 649 14.31 17.71 26.62
N ASN A 650 14.73 18.96 26.83
CA ASN A 650 15.42 19.71 25.80
C ASN A 650 16.85 19.17 25.65
N ASN A 651 17.17 18.60 24.48
CA ASN A 651 18.53 18.21 24.12
C ASN A 651 18.95 18.94 22.85
N ASN A 652 19.69 20.04 23.01
CA ASN A 652 20.24 20.83 21.91
C ASN A 652 19.20 21.30 20.88
N GLY A 653 18.05 21.82 21.34
CA GLY A 653 17.03 22.36 20.44
C GLY A 653 16.11 21.30 19.83
N ARG A 654 16.18 20.05 20.32
CA ARG A 654 15.26 18.96 19.97
C ARG A 654 14.71 18.32 21.24
N LEU A 655 13.44 17.91 21.20
CA LEU A 655 12.85 17.12 22.27
C LEU A 655 13.45 15.71 22.22
N SER A 656 14.03 15.27 23.34
CA SER A 656 14.66 13.96 23.52
C SER A 656 14.17 13.35 24.82
N ASN A 657 14.74 12.22 25.23
CA ASN A 657 14.48 11.59 26.52
C ASN A 657 15.76 11.53 27.37
N ALA A 658 15.59 11.43 28.69
CA ALA A 658 16.64 11.11 29.64
C ALA A 658 16.07 10.37 30.86
N ASN A 659 16.93 9.71 31.62
CA ASN A 659 16.54 9.13 32.90
C ASN A 659 16.11 10.25 33.87
N CYS A 660 15.02 10.02 34.62
CA CYS A 660 14.49 10.96 35.59
C CYS A 660 13.79 10.25 36.75
N ASP A 661 13.45 11.02 37.78
CA ASP A 661 12.39 10.68 38.73
C ASP A 661 11.25 11.68 38.47
N ALA A 662 10.15 11.23 37.86
CA ALA A 662 9.03 12.12 37.52
C ALA A 662 8.37 12.77 38.76
N SER A 663 8.61 12.27 39.98
CA SER A 663 8.17 12.90 41.22
C SER A 663 9.08 14.06 41.67
N LYS A 664 10.31 14.11 41.16
CA LYS A 664 11.34 15.13 41.45
C LYS A 664 12.14 15.48 40.18
N PRO A 665 11.46 15.98 39.13
CA PRO A 665 12.13 16.28 37.87
C PRO A 665 13.16 17.39 38.03
N ALA A 666 14.29 17.26 37.33
CA ALA A 666 15.26 18.33 37.21
C ALA A 666 14.66 19.52 36.44
N ALA A 667 15.26 20.71 36.58
CA ALA A 667 14.73 21.92 35.93
C ALA A 667 14.57 21.77 34.41
N ASN A 668 15.51 21.12 33.73
CA ASN A 668 15.48 20.88 32.29
C ASN A 668 14.53 19.74 31.85
N GLN A 669 13.85 19.09 32.80
CA GLN A 669 12.81 18.07 32.58
C GLN A 669 11.40 18.64 32.79
N LEU A 670 11.31 19.91 33.17
CA LEU A 670 10.05 20.60 33.44
C LEU A 670 9.58 21.40 32.23
N PHE A 671 8.29 21.30 31.95
CA PHE A 671 7.61 22.06 30.92
C PHE A 671 6.42 22.82 31.50
N THR A 672 6.11 23.99 30.94
CA THR A 672 4.94 24.79 31.32
C THR A 672 3.97 24.84 30.16
N ILE A 673 2.69 24.56 30.43
CA ILE A 673 1.62 24.69 29.42
C ILE A 673 1.10 26.11 29.46
N VAL A 674 1.05 26.77 28.31
CA VAL A 674 0.47 28.10 28.14
C VAL A 674 -0.69 27.96 27.17
N ALA A 675 -1.90 27.83 27.72
CA ALA A 675 -3.14 27.70 26.97
C ALA A 675 -3.54 29.00 26.26
#